data_AF-A0A933QGG1-F1
#
_entry.id   AF-A0A933QGG1-F1
#
_cell.length_a   1.000
_cell.length_b   1.000
_cell.length_c   1.000
_cell.angle_alpha   90.00
_cell.angle_beta   90.00
_cell.angle_gamma   90.00
#
_symmetry.space_group_name_H-M   'P 1'
#
loop_
_entity.id
_entity.type
_entity.pdbx_description
1 polymer ?
#
loop_
_entity_poly.entity_id
_entity_poly.type
_entity_poly.pdbx_seq_one_letter_code
_entity_poly.pdbx_strand_id
1 'polypeptide(L)'
;MRRPVRLRRSGRGFALVVFFTLLVAGALAFLVSTLGPEAMEAYRVRKTEAAMAQAREALLGYAVRFRDVVSTNDVYGFLPLPDLGTSRNNNAGSGCQGEGCDAGNFAGGGSEITVIGRFPWRLMGMEPIRDGHGECRWYAVSGSHKRTQPLTPMNWDTLGELNVVVANAGGVANLTSMIASAHDRPVAIIFSPGPAMAGQDRSASADDTVTQCGGNYDVANYLAPETAGALAGVTNYFAGATNNASGYTRDQTDDIPPGPNNNKSLYTQGRMFLRAADNTLWPGACPAGTNCPLAADDRGLALTTGDLFGALRKNANFRVDLSSLLDRMWGCVRDFIAAGGSAAPQGIPDYVEPGDKTAGRFPDHACYSNLPPIGYFANWQDMYYFARPRTGFPDFLVNVDGVDQSCKALLIFAGQRGPGQSRVTLAERSNLANYLEGSNLASFTGLGRTFSGQSTFGPESATQLAQQDIVRCVPTINTESFVTVGSPELTAEGFPQIVGYDPGSRTLTLGREGVTTNDDAPAGALFGCAWTPEANPQGKGFRAYFTFQFREVGSSVGNNGFVFAAVDADTNPLMICGAAGSHLGYSGDNGVTPPLTPAKIGIEFDQGRNSGFSESANLAIANPGRNDPCGATPSGPTIPPDCSPPYVGYNSHAAIVYWGHEYQNSTDDVTRPQDDDNVHGYPTTGSQSAYPHIAPQNPGDINAATPGIAFVNMRDQSSEGDNSYLYHVRVEVDRVGGYAELSPLVPEARAAATSLADLGSPGATLGGVDLAAGDRVLLTAQTDSADNGIYVWQGPSTSMLRAADADSASELSYAALRVTEGSGVGYWQQIAQVLNVGGDPQLWRFHSSQPIASGSNFQIRAWIESDSLTKAQLIAAMQDTTRSMDQLYPMRREAACGVGNTCPSGQSCSLTDSYCYRPNIPTLSSTAKVYDVAGLACGAGGSCAPGYACGTDNICYRQGLRSVRLGFTGSQRTQDQQVLIRNFFASWLQ
;
A
#
# COMPACT_ATOMS: atom_id res chain seq x y z
N MET A 1 14.49 -100.15 47.61
CA MET A 1 13.70 -98.89 47.63
C MET A 1 14.65 -97.70 47.48
N ARG A 2 14.32 -96.76 46.57
CA ARG A 2 14.63 -95.29 46.53
C ARG A 2 16.14 -94.89 46.49
N ARG A 3 16.62 -93.93 45.68
CA ARG A 3 16.11 -92.94 44.69
C ARG A 3 17.36 -92.37 43.96
N PRO A 4 17.30 -91.95 42.68
CA PRO A 4 18.41 -91.25 42.03
C PRO A 4 18.38 -89.74 42.31
N VAL A 5 19.54 -89.12 42.54
CA VAL A 5 19.73 -87.67 42.76
C VAL A 5 19.80 -86.96 41.40
N ARG A 6 18.95 -85.95 41.19
CA ARG A 6 18.97 -85.07 40.01
C ARG A 6 20.02 -83.97 40.18
N LEU A 7 20.93 -83.84 39.21
CA LEU A 7 21.74 -82.64 38.99
C LEU A 7 20.88 -81.55 38.32
N ARG A 8 20.73 -80.40 38.98
CA ARG A 8 20.11 -79.19 38.42
C ARG A 8 21.19 -78.36 37.71
N ARG A 9 21.04 -78.16 36.39
CA ARG A 9 21.75 -77.14 35.61
C ARG A 9 21.18 -75.75 35.96
N SER A 10 22.01 -74.84 36.45
CA SER A 10 21.72 -73.39 36.50
C SER A 10 22.73 -72.64 35.65
N GLY A 11 22.38 -72.39 34.39
CA GLY A 11 23.21 -71.64 33.44
C GLY A 11 22.34 -71.10 32.31
N ARG A 12 21.44 -70.16 32.62
CA ARG A 12 20.61 -69.47 31.61
C ARG A 12 20.39 -67.97 31.85
N GLY A 13 20.95 -67.37 32.91
CA GLY A 13 20.84 -65.93 33.17
C GLY A 13 21.98 -65.08 32.61
N PHE A 14 23.22 -65.59 32.63
CA PHE A 14 24.41 -64.80 32.26
C PHE A 14 24.51 -64.53 30.75
N ALA A 15 24.08 -65.48 29.91
CA ALA A 15 24.15 -65.33 28.45
C ALA A 15 23.24 -64.20 27.92
N LEU A 16 22.08 -63.99 28.53
CA LEU A 16 21.14 -62.93 28.12
C LEU A 16 21.67 -61.54 28.48
N VAL A 17 22.28 -61.40 29.66
CA VAL A 17 22.91 -60.14 30.09
C VAL A 17 24.08 -59.79 29.17
N VAL A 18 24.96 -60.75 28.86
CA VAL A 18 26.10 -60.55 27.95
C VAL A 18 25.63 -60.15 26.56
N PHE A 19 24.62 -60.84 26.01
CA PHE A 19 24.07 -60.54 24.69
C PHE A 19 23.43 -59.15 24.66
N PHE A 20 22.66 -58.78 25.68
CA PHE A 20 22.05 -57.46 25.78
C PHE A 20 23.09 -56.35 25.93
N THR A 21 24.14 -56.55 26.74
CA THR A 21 25.25 -55.59 26.83
C THR A 21 26.01 -55.43 25.51
N LEU A 22 26.22 -56.51 24.74
CA LEU A 22 26.87 -56.42 23.43
C LEU A 22 25.98 -55.75 22.40
N LEU A 23 24.67 -55.94 22.46
CA LEU A 23 23.70 -55.31 21.56
C LEU A 23 23.56 -53.82 21.89
N VAL A 24 23.51 -53.45 23.17
CA VAL A 24 23.53 -52.05 23.62
C VAL A 24 24.86 -51.39 23.28
N ALA A 25 26.00 -52.03 23.55
CA ALA A 25 27.31 -51.50 23.19
C ALA A 25 27.50 -51.40 21.67
N GLY A 26 26.98 -52.36 20.89
CA GLY A 26 26.98 -52.34 19.44
C GLY A 26 26.09 -51.25 18.87
N ALA A 27 24.89 -51.04 19.43
CA ALA A 27 24.00 -49.95 19.06
C ALA A 27 24.57 -48.58 19.43
N LEU A 28 25.23 -48.47 20.60
CA LEU A 28 25.92 -47.24 21.03
C LEU A 28 27.13 -46.96 20.13
N ALA A 29 27.93 -47.97 19.81
CA ALA A 29 29.07 -47.85 18.90
C ALA A 29 28.61 -47.46 17.48
N PHE A 30 27.50 -48.04 17.01
CA PHE A 30 26.89 -47.66 15.74
C PHE A 30 26.40 -46.20 15.76
N LEU A 31 25.70 -45.78 16.82
CA LEU A 31 25.24 -44.40 17.00
C LEU A 31 26.41 -43.39 17.11
N VAL A 32 27.49 -43.77 17.80
CA VAL A 32 28.71 -42.96 17.91
C VAL A 32 29.44 -42.90 16.56
N SER A 33 29.42 -43.98 15.77
CA SER A 33 29.99 -43.99 14.42
C SER A 33 29.19 -43.17 13.41
N THR A 34 27.88 -42.97 13.63
CA THR A 34 27.04 -42.06 12.82
C THR A 34 27.16 -40.59 13.27
N LEU A 35 27.77 -40.31 14.43
CA LEU A 35 28.09 -38.98 14.95
C LEU A 35 29.55 -38.57 14.65
N GLY A 36 30.02 -38.85 13.43
CA GLY A 36 31.36 -38.46 13.01
C GLY A 36 31.59 -36.94 13.02
N PRO A 37 32.86 -36.47 13.13
CA PRO A 37 33.20 -35.04 13.11
C PRO A 37 32.63 -34.29 11.89
N GLU A 38 32.58 -34.96 10.74
CA GLU A 38 32.04 -34.43 9.48
C GLU A 38 30.52 -34.19 9.56
N ALA A 39 29.77 -35.12 10.19
CA ALA A 39 28.33 -34.99 10.37
C ALA A 39 27.99 -33.84 11.34
N MET A 40 28.79 -33.66 12.40
CA MET A 40 28.64 -32.55 13.33
C MET A 40 28.96 -31.21 12.67
N GLU A 41 30.00 -31.14 11.85
CA GLU A 41 30.34 -29.93 11.10
C GLU A 41 29.27 -29.59 10.07
N ALA A 42 28.76 -30.57 9.32
CA ALA A 42 27.65 -30.37 8.41
C ALA A 42 26.38 -29.85 9.13
N TYR A 43 26.11 -30.36 10.33
CA TYR A 43 25.02 -29.85 11.17
C TYR A 43 25.25 -28.38 11.58
N ARG A 44 26.47 -28.01 12.00
CA ARG A 44 26.82 -26.63 12.35
C ARG A 44 26.68 -25.69 11.17
N VAL A 45 27.14 -26.10 9.98
CA VAL A 45 26.99 -25.33 8.74
C VAL A 45 25.52 -25.07 8.43
N ARG A 46 24.67 -26.11 8.47
CA ARG A 46 23.22 -25.95 8.26
C ARG A 46 22.58 -25.00 9.27
N LYS A 47 22.94 -25.11 10.55
CA LYS A 47 22.44 -24.20 11.60
C LYS A 47 22.91 -22.76 11.33
N THR A 48 24.15 -22.58 10.90
CA THR A 48 24.71 -21.28 10.53
C THR A 48 23.97 -20.65 9.35
N GLU A 49 23.71 -21.42 8.30
CA GLU A 49 22.97 -20.99 7.11
C GLU A 49 21.52 -20.61 7.43
N ALA A 50 20.82 -21.43 8.21
CA ALA A 50 19.46 -21.12 8.67
C ALA A 50 19.41 -19.82 9.49
N ALA A 51 20.38 -19.63 10.40
CA ALA A 51 20.50 -18.42 11.19
C ALA A 51 20.80 -17.17 10.34
N MET A 52 21.64 -17.29 9.30
CA MET A 52 21.90 -16.18 8.38
C MET A 52 20.68 -15.84 7.53
N ALA A 53 19.94 -16.85 7.04
CA ALA A 53 18.69 -16.65 6.33
C ALA A 53 17.66 -15.93 7.21
N GLN A 54 17.50 -16.36 8.47
CA GLN A 54 16.61 -15.70 9.44
C GLN A 54 16.99 -14.23 9.66
N ALA A 55 18.29 -13.92 9.81
CA ALA A 55 18.76 -12.55 9.95
C ALA A 55 18.53 -11.70 8.68
N ARG A 56 18.69 -12.29 7.49
CA ARG A 56 18.39 -11.63 6.20
C ARG A 56 16.92 -11.26 6.10
N GLU A 57 16.02 -12.21 6.39
CA GLU A 57 14.58 -11.96 6.34
C GLU A 57 14.14 -10.90 7.36
N ALA A 58 14.78 -10.85 8.54
CA ALA A 58 14.51 -9.80 9.52
C ALA A 58 14.93 -8.39 9.02
N LEU A 59 16.07 -8.27 8.35
CA LEU A 59 16.49 -6.99 7.74
C LEU A 59 15.55 -6.56 6.61
N LEU A 60 15.16 -7.49 5.75
CA LEU A 60 14.20 -7.23 4.67
C LEU A 60 12.84 -6.80 5.25
N GLY A 61 12.34 -7.51 6.25
CA GLY A 61 11.10 -7.18 6.96
C GLY A 61 11.14 -5.80 7.61
N TYR A 62 12.29 -5.40 8.16
CA TYR A 62 12.49 -4.06 8.68
C TYR A 62 12.41 -3.00 7.57
N ALA A 63 13.15 -3.17 6.47
CA ALA A 63 13.16 -2.21 5.37
C ALA A 63 11.77 -2.02 4.75
N VAL A 64 11.00 -3.12 4.64
CA VAL A 64 9.62 -3.15 4.15
C VAL A 64 8.64 -2.45 5.08
N ARG A 65 8.95 -2.29 6.36
CA ARG A 65 8.09 -1.61 7.34
C ARG A 65 8.61 -0.24 7.76
N PHE A 66 9.76 0.17 7.24
CA PHE A 66 10.46 1.36 7.70
C PHE A 66 9.57 2.61 7.65
N ARG A 67 8.98 2.90 6.50
CA ARG A 67 8.10 4.06 6.36
C ARG A 67 6.85 3.97 7.25
N ASP A 68 6.29 2.78 7.39
CA ASP A 68 5.00 2.59 8.07
C ASP A 68 5.10 2.65 9.59
N VAL A 69 6.26 2.32 10.16
CA VAL A 69 6.43 2.16 11.62
C VAL A 69 7.49 3.11 12.19
N VAL A 70 8.48 3.49 11.38
CA VAL A 70 9.67 4.20 11.85
C VAL A 70 9.65 5.68 11.46
N SER A 71 9.37 6.00 10.20
CA SER A 71 9.32 7.38 9.73
C SER A 71 8.36 7.56 8.56
N THR A 72 7.23 8.23 8.82
CA THR A 72 6.20 8.51 7.81
C THR A 72 6.61 9.56 6.77
N ASN A 73 7.73 10.26 7.00
CA ASN A 73 8.27 11.29 6.11
C ASN A 73 9.38 10.76 5.19
N ASP A 74 9.83 9.52 5.41
CA ASP A 74 10.87 8.88 4.62
C ASP A 74 10.28 7.78 3.71
N VAL A 75 11.06 7.35 2.73
CA VAL A 75 10.72 6.21 1.86
C VAL A 75 11.19 4.89 2.47
N TYR A 76 10.70 3.76 1.95
CA TYR A 76 11.19 2.44 2.33
C TYR A 76 12.64 2.19 1.86
N GLY A 77 13.27 1.14 2.38
CA GLY A 77 14.61 0.68 1.93
C GLY A 77 15.73 0.94 2.93
N PHE A 78 15.49 1.76 3.95
CA PHE A 78 16.48 1.97 5.01
C PHE A 78 16.57 0.79 5.99
N LEU A 79 17.80 0.50 6.41
CA LEU A 79 18.17 -0.58 7.33
C LEU A 79 18.60 0.00 8.68
N PRO A 80 18.45 -0.77 9.78
CA PRO A 80 18.90 -0.33 11.10
C PRO A 80 20.43 -0.25 11.17
N LEU A 81 20.93 0.59 12.06
CA LEU A 81 22.34 0.53 12.47
C LEU A 81 22.62 -0.69 13.34
N PRO A 82 23.85 -1.23 13.32
CA PRO A 82 24.19 -2.36 14.17
C PRO A 82 24.10 -2.08 15.66
N ASP A 83 23.97 -3.14 16.45
CA ASP A 83 24.18 -3.09 17.89
C ASP A 83 25.67 -2.84 18.14
N LEU A 84 25.97 -1.65 18.66
CA LEU A 84 27.32 -1.18 18.94
C LEU A 84 27.65 -1.20 20.44
N GLY A 85 26.77 -1.77 21.26
CA GLY A 85 26.86 -1.82 22.71
C GLY A 85 25.99 -0.76 23.38
N THR A 86 25.58 -1.01 24.63
CA THR A 86 24.68 -0.13 25.40
C THR A 86 25.20 1.29 25.55
N SER A 87 26.52 1.51 25.44
CA SER A 87 27.13 2.84 25.41
C SER A 87 26.80 3.65 24.14
N ARG A 88 26.46 2.97 23.04
CA ARG A 88 26.17 3.56 21.71
C ARG A 88 24.79 3.22 21.15
N ASN A 89 24.01 2.35 21.80
CA ASN A 89 22.61 2.06 21.49
C ASN A 89 21.69 3.19 21.99
N ASN A 90 21.86 4.37 21.40
CA ASN A 90 21.26 5.62 21.83
C ASN A 90 20.19 6.14 20.84
N ASN A 91 19.65 5.27 19.98
CA ASN A 91 18.62 5.68 19.03
C ASN A 91 17.28 5.90 19.75
N ALA A 92 17.00 7.16 20.14
CA ALA A 92 15.76 7.52 20.82
C ALA A 92 14.51 7.12 20.01
N GLY A 93 14.60 7.12 18.68
CA GLY A 93 13.50 6.76 17.77
C GLY A 93 13.25 5.26 17.63
N SER A 94 14.02 4.38 18.29
CA SER A 94 13.79 2.93 18.24
C SER A 94 13.08 2.37 19.47
N GLY A 95 12.94 3.16 20.55
CA GLY A 95 12.36 2.68 21.81
C GLY A 95 13.17 1.55 22.48
N CYS A 96 14.42 1.33 22.05
CA CYS A 96 15.27 0.21 22.44
C CYS A 96 16.68 0.73 22.77
N GLN A 97 17.20 0.47 23.98
CA GLN A 97 18.53 0.98 24.41
C GLN A 97 19.46 -0.08 25.05
N GLY A 98 19.04 -1.35 25.10
CA GLY A 98 19.83 -2.46 25.65
C GLY A 98 20.68 -3.20 24.61
N GLU A 99 21.33 -4.30 25.04
CA GLU A 99 21.94 -5.27 24.12
C GLU A 99 20.92 -5.77 23.09
N GLY A 100 21.34 -5.84 21.83
CA GLY A 100 20.51 -6.23 20.69
C GLY A 100 19.67 -5.08 20.10
N CYS A 101 19.79 -3.85 20.59
CA CYS A 101 19.18 -2.67 19.99
C CYS A 101 20.12 -2.03 18.95
N ASP A 102 19.58 -1.22 18.04
CA ASP A 102 20.40 -0.46 17.10
C ASP A 102 21.11 0.73 17.75
N ALA A 103 22.27 1.09 17.20
CA ALA A 103 22.91 2.35 17.47
C ALA A 103 22.11 3.55 16.92
N GLY A 104 22.31 4.72 17.52
CA GLY A 104 21.82 6.00 17.00
C GLY A 104 22.97 6.81 16.39
N ASN A 105 22.96 8.14 16.56
CA ASN A 105 24.08 8.97 16.15
C ASN A 105 25.27 8.80 17.12
N PHE A 106 26.46 8.60 16.57
CA PHE A 106 27.71 8.48 17.33
C PHE A 106 28.88 9.16 16.62
N ALA A 107 29.95 9.47 17.37
CA ALA A 107 31.17 10.05 16.80
C ALA A 107 31.80 9.11 15.78
N GLY A 108 31.99 9.58 14.54
CA GLY A 108 32.46 8.74 13.44
C GLY A 108 31.35 7.91 12.75
N GLY A 109 30.08 8.28 12.91
CA GLY A 109 28.90 7.64 12.28
C GLY A 109 28.16 8.51 11.25
N GLY A 110 28.86 9.37 10.50
CA GLY A 110 28.29 10.29 9.48
C GLY A 110 27.52 9.61 8.33
N SER A 111 26.76 10.34 7.51
CA SER A 111 25.78 9.79 6.55
C SER A 111 26.34 8.76 5.56
N GLU A 112 27.59 8.90 5.15
CA GLU A 112 28.28 8.03 4.16
C GLU A 112 29.23 7.01 4.82
N ILE A 113 29.03 6.75 6.11
CA ILE A 113 29.87 5.83 6.88
C ILE A 113 29.19 4.47 6.98
N THR A 114 29.87 3.44 6.46
CA THR A 114 29.53 2.03 6.73
C THR A 114 29.80 1.71 8.20
N VAL A 115 28.90 0.93 8.78
CA VAL A 115 28.98 0.49 10.17
C VAL A 115 28.90 -1.02 10.26
N ILE A 116 29.76 -1.62 11.07
CA ILE A 116 29.81 -3.06 11.40
C ILE A 116 29.62 -3.20 12.90
N GLY A 117 28.72 -4.07 13.31
CA GLY A 117 28.46 -4.39 14.71
C GLY A 117 27.67 -5.67 14.85
N ARG A 118 27.13 -5.92 16.04
CA ARG A 118 26.28 -7.09 16.27
C ARG A 118 24.91 -6.89 15.63
N PHE A 119 24.28 -8.00 15.25
CA PHE A 119 22.92 -7.99 14.73
C PHE A 119 21.94 -7.45 15.78
N PRO A 120 21.02 -6.52 15.45
CA PRO A 120 20.18 -5.84 16.43
C PRO A 120 18.91 -6.68 16.63
N TRP A 121 19.09 -7.90 17.14
CA TRP A 121 18.02 -8.90 17.27
C TRP A 121 16.86 -8.42 18.14
N ARG A 122 17.13 -7.62 19.17
CA ARG A 122 16.11 -7.11 20.09
C ARG A 122 15.26 -6.03 19.44
N LEU A 123 15.87 -5.14 18.64
CA LEU A 123 15.14 -4.18 17.82
C LEU A 123 14.12 -4.91 16.93
N MET A 124 14.50 -6.07 16.39
CA MET A 124 13.66 -6.88 15.51
C MET A 124 12.58 -7.69 16.28
N GLY A 125 12.52 -7.59 17.61
CA GLY A 125 11.61 -8.39 18.42
C GLY A 125 11.93 -9.88 18.42
N MET A 126 13.20 -10.24 18.21
CA MET A 126 13.67 -11.62 18.11
C MET A 126 14.45 -12.02 19.36
N GLU A 127 14.83 -13.30 19.44
CA GLU A 127 15.87 -13.78 20.35
C GLU A 127 17.26 -13.70 19.68
N PRO A 128 18.37 -13.74 20.44
CA PRO A 128 19.71 -13.73 19.89
C PRO A 128 19.93 -14.84 18.84
N ILE A 129 20.23 -14.44 17.61
CA ILE A 129 20.48 -15.36 16.49
C ILE A 129 21.93 -15.86 16.56
N ARG A 130 22.12 -17.19 16.63
CA ARG A 130 23.44 -17.83 16.85
C ARG A 130 23.84 -18.83 15.76
N ASP A 131 25.13 -18.96 15.47
CA ASP A 131 25.65 -20.02 14.59
C ASP A 131 25.63 -21.43 15.20
N GLY A 132 26.06 -22.39 14.37
CA GLY A 132 26.52 -23.71 14.77
C GLY A 132 27.57 -23.73 15.88
N HIS A 133 28.28 -22.64 16.15
CA HIS A 133 29.29 -22.54 17.21
C HIS A 133 28.80 -21.79 18.46
N GLY A 134 27.59 -21.22 18.43
CA GLY A 134 26.96 -20.53 19.55
C GLY A 134 27.19 -19.01 19.57
N GLU A 135 27.89 -18.46 18.59
CA GLU A 135 28.22 -17.03 18.52
C GLU A 135 27.08 -16.22 17.92
N CYS A 136 26.87 -15.03 18.46
CA CYS A 136 25.90 -14.08 17.92
C CYS A 136 26.34 -13.53 16.56
N ARG A 137 25.35 -13.17 15.74
CA ARG A 137 25.58 -12.61 14.40
C ARG A 137 26.17 -11.20 14.46
N TRP A 138 27.05 -10.93 13.51
CA TRP A 138 27.51 -9.59 13.17
C TRP A 138 26.89 -9.17 11.85
N TYR A 139 26.79 -7.87 11.58
CA TYR A 139 26.45 -7.40 10.25
C TYR A 139 27.04 -6.03 9.97
N ALA A 140 27.29 -5.79 8.68
CA ALA A 140 27.68 -4.53 8.09
C ALA A 140 26.48 -3.91 7.37
N VAL A 141 26.34 -2.58 7.43
CA VAL A 141 25.37 -1.81 6.64
C VAL A 141 26.09 -0.65 5.94
N SER A 142 25.82 -0.49 4.64
CA SER A 142 26.34 0.63 3.83
C SER A 142 25.83 1.97 4.33
N GLY A 143 26.65 3.02 4.26
CA GLY A 143 26.25 4.38 4.64
C GLY A 143 25.00 4.84 3.89
N SER A 144 24.95 4.60 2.58
CA SER A 144 23.82 4.90 1.71
C SER A 144 22.48 4.27 2.09
N HIS A 145 22.46 3.21 2.91
CA HIS A 145 21.24 2.43 3.21
C HIS A 145 20.83 2.42 4.68
N LYS A 146 21.49 3.20 5.54
CA LYS A 146 21.15 3.21 6.98
C LYS A 146 20.07 4.24 7.29
N ARG A 147 19.24 3.93 8.29
CA ARG A 147 18.15 4.78 8.78
C ARG A 147 18.59 6.10 9.41
N THR A 148 19.83 6.19 9.88
CA THR A 148 20.34 7.37 10.58
C THR A 148 21.06 8.27 9.60
N GLN A 149 20.67 9.54 9.52
CA GLN A 149 21.16 10.47 8.51
C GLN A 149 20.89 9.93 7.08
N PRO A 150 19.61 9.62 6.77
CA PRO A 150 19.23 9.01 5.50
C PRO A 150 19.67 9.89 4.33
N LEU A 151 20.12 9.25 3.25
CA LEU A 151 20.53 9.90 2.01
C LEU A 151 19.45 9.76 0.94
N THR A 152 19.39 10.76 0.06
CA THR A 152 18.56 10.78 -1.14
C THR A 152 19.49 10.72 -2.35
N PRO A 153 19.19 9.90 -3.38
CA PRO A 153 18.00 9.05 -3.50
C PRO A 153 18.09 7.72 -2.72
N MET A 154 16.94 7.22 -2.28
CA MET A 154 16.71 5.86 -1.81
C MET A 154 15.71 5.17 -2.76
N ASN A 155 16.25 4.48 -3.74
CA ASN A 155 15.53 3.72 -4.76
C ASN A 155 16.41 2.53 -5.22
N TRP A 156 15.94 1.75 -6.20
CA TRP A 156 16.68 0.58 -6.67
C TRP A 156 18.04 0.87 -7.33
N ASP A 157 18.32 2.13 -7.69
CA ASP A 157 19.61 2.60 -8.22
C ASP A 157 20.56 3.13 -7.13
N THR A 158 20.12 3.21 -5.87
CA THR A 158 20.99 3.60 -4.74
C THR A 158 22.07 2.56 -4.53
N LEU A 159 23.34 2.93 -4.70
CA LEU A 159 24.45 1.97 -4.67
C LEU A 159 24.83 1.53 -3.25
N GLY A 160 25.16 0.25 -3.09
CA GLY A 160 25.86 -0.24 -1.91
C GLY A 160 27.34 0.19 -1.93
N GLU A 161 27.98 0.18 -0.76
CA GLU A 161 29.36 0.68 -0.57
C GLU A 161 30.36 -0.44 -0.24
N LEU A 162 29.90 -1.69 -0.23
CA LEU A 162 30.69 -2.86 0.16
C LEU A 162 31.20 -3.62 -1.06
N ASN A 163 32.40 -4.19 -0.95
CA ASN A 163 32.97 -5.10 -1.93
C ASN A 163 33.15 -6.50 -1.32
N VAL A 164 32.72 -7.54 -2.02
CA VAL A 164 32.90 -8.93 -1.55
C VAL A 164 34.04 -9.57 -2.33
N VAL A 165 34.98 -10.16 -1.62
CA VAL A 165 36.14 -10.82 -2.24
C VAL A 165 36.25 -12.30 -1.88
N VAL A 166 36.72 -13.10 -2.83
CA VAL A 166 36.84 -14.57 -2.75
C VAL A 166 38.18 -15.07 -3.27
N ALA A 167 38.59 -16.25 -2.83
CA ALA A 167 39.73 -16.93 -3.43
C ALA A 167 39.34 -17.54 -4.79
N ASN A 168 40.14 -17.28 -5.83
CA ASN A 168 39.93 -17.85 -7.16
C ASN A 168 40.12 -19.37 -7.18
N ALA A 169 39.26 -20.06 -7.94
CA ALA A 169 39.44 -21.46 -8.33
C ALA A 169 40.58 -21.59 -9.37
N GLY A 170 41.83 -21.49 -8.90
CA GLY A 170 43.03 -21.51 -9.76
C GLY A 170 44.37 -21.47 -9.04
N GLY A 171 44.40 -21.25 -7.72
CA GLY A 171 45.58 -21.51 -6.89
C GLY A 171 46.73 -20.51 -7.03
N VAL A 172 46.45 -19.20 -7.06
CA VAL A 172 47.52 -18.19 -6.97
C VAL A 172 47.04 -17.03 -6.09
N ALA A 173 47.67 -16.86 -4.92
CA ALA A 173 47.81 -15.71 -4.00
C ALA A 173 46.76 -14.56 -3.86
N ASN A 174 45.73 -14.44 -4.71
CA ASN A 174 44.93 -13.23 -4.84
C ASN A 174 43.45 -13.50 -4.54
N LEU A 175 42.89 -12.66 -3.66
CA LEU A 175 41.45 -12.47 -3.53
C LEU A 175 40.93 -11.66 -4.73
N THR A 176 39.79 -12.03 -5.27
CA THR A 176 39.11 -11.35 -6.37
C THR A 176 37.74 -10.88 -5.96
N SER A 177 37.33 -9.73 -6.51
CA SER A 177 35.97 -9.25 -6.35
C SER A 177 34.96 -10.22 -6.96
N MET A 178 33.88 -10.50 -6.23
CA MET A 178 32.68 -11.18 -6.75
C MET A 178 31.73 -10.23 -7.47
N ILE A 179 31.97 -8.93 -7.38
CA ILE A 179 31.07 -7.90 -7.87
C ILE A 179 31.27 -7.74 -9.38
N ALA A 180 30.22 -8.01 -10.15
CA ALA A 180 30.22 -7.84 -11.60
C ALA A 180 30.00 -6.38 -12.02
N SER A 181 29.16 -5.64 -11.28
CA SER A 181 28.85 -4.22 -11.50
C SER A 181 28.68 -3.48 -10.17
N ALA A 182 28.78 -2.14 -10.16
CA ALA A 182 28.55 -1.36 -8.94
C ALA A 182 27.17 -1.59 -8.31
N HIS A 183 26.17 -1.97 -9.10
CA HIS A 183 24.82 -2.30 -8.64
C HIS A 183 24.73 -3.64 -7.88
N ASP A 184 25.74 -4.51 -8.01
CA ASP A 184 25.84 -5.77 -7.27
C ASP A 184 26.54 -5.60 -5.90
N ARG A 185 26.96 -4.37 -5.56
CA ARG A 185 27.55 -4.05 -4.26
C ARG A 185 26.53 -4.33 -3.15
N PRO A 186 26.89 -5.12 -2.12
CA PRO A 186 25.98 -5.37 -1.02
C PRO A 186 25.64 -4.08 -0.28
N VAL A 187 24.35 -3.93 0.02
CA VAL A 187 23.84 -2.89 0.92
C VAL A 187 24.07 -3.28 2.38
N ALA A 188 24.11 -4.58 2.66
CA ALA A 188 24.47 -5.15 3.95
C ALA A 188 25.14 -6.51 3.80
N ILE A 189 25.93 -6.92 4.81
CA ILE A 189 26.48 -8.28 4.89
C ILE A 189 26.28 -8.79 6.31
N ILE A 190 25.67 -9.97 6.46
CA ILE A 190 25.54 -10.67 7.75
C ILE A 190 26.70 -11.63 7.89
N PHE A 191 27.42 -11.57 9.01
CA PHE A 191 28.58 -12.40 9.31
C PHE A 191 28.31 -13.41 10.42
N SER A 192 28.91 -14.58 10.25
CA SER A 192 29.09 -15.61 11.27
C SER A 192 30.59 -15.67 11.60
N PRO A 193 31.00 -15.28 12.83
CA PRO A 193 32.41 -15.13 13.21
C PRO A 193 33.11 -16.47 13.55
N GLY A 194 32.38 -17.60 13.49
CA GLY A 194 32.96 -18.91 13.78
C GLY A 194 33.52 -19.05 15.21
N PRO A 195 34.23 -20.15 15.50
CA PRO A 195 35.00 -20.28 16.74
C PRO A 195 36.07 -19.18 16.87
N ALA A 196 36.47 -18.84 18.09
CA ALA A 196 37.51 -17.85 18.31
C ALA A 196 38.85 -18.29 17.69
N MET A 197 39.44 -17.43 16.85
CA MET A 197 40.77 -17.63 16.27
C MET A 197 41.89 -17.17 17.22
N ALA A 198 43.13 -17.57 16.93
CA ALA A 198 44.29 -17.09 17.67
C ALA A 198 44.43 -15.56 17.57
N GLY A 199 44.61 -14.88 18.69
CA GLY A 199 44.73 -13.41 18.75
C GLY A 199 43.41 -12.65 18.91
N GLN A 200 42.26 -13.32 18.78
CA GLN A 200 40.95 -12.72 19.04
C GLN A 200 40.64 -12.75 20.54
N ASP A 201 40.40 -11.59 21.16
CA ASP A 201 39.99 -11.47 22.56
C ASP A 201 38.47 -11.26 22.68
N ARG A 202 37.74 -12.35 22.92
CA ARG A 202 36.28 -12.31 23.14
C ARG A 202 35.89 -12.19 24.62
N SER A 203 36.74 -11.59 25.46
CA SER A 203 36.44 -11.30 26.86
C SER A 203 35.29 -10.30 27.02
N ALA A 204 34.66 -10.31 28.19
CA ALA A 204 33.49 -9.49 28.48
C ALA A 204 33.76 -7.98 28.32
N SER A 205 32.81 -7.25 27.75
CA SER A 205 32.89 -5.79 27.63
C SER A 205 33.06 -5.12 28.99
N ALA A 206 33.95 -4.14 29.08
CA ALA A 206 34.12 -3.30 30.26
C ALA A 206 33.14 -2.11 30.27
N ASP A 207 32.70 -1.66 29.09
CA ASP A 207 31.94 -0.42 28.90
C ASP A 207 30.45 -0.68 28.59
N ASP A 208 30.10 -1.90 28.17
CA ASP A 208 28.74 -2.26 27.75
C ASP A 208 28.14 -3.35 28.62
N THR A 209 26.84 -3.26 28.85
CA THR A 209 26.08 -4.31 29.50
C THR A 209 25.73 -5.40 28.49
N VAL A 210 26.30 -6.59 28.69
CA VAL A 210 26.09 -7.76 27.83
C VAL A 210 25.52 -8.91 28.66
N THR A 211 24.32 -9.37 28.29
CA THR A 211 23.54 -10.36 29.04
C THR A 211 23.33 -11.68 28.28
N GLN A 212 23.30 -11.64 26.95
CA GLN A 212 22.95 -12.79 26.12
C GLN A 212 24.13 -13.24 25.26
N CYS A 213 24.71 -12.36 24.46
CA CYS A 213 25.71 -12.70 23.46
C CYS A 213 27.12 -12.91 24.04
N GLY A 214 27.38 -12.43 25.26
CA GLY A 214 28.70 -12.48 25.91
C GLY A 214 29.77 -11.62 25.20
N GLY A 215 30.99 -11.62 25.71
CA GLY A 215 32.15 -10.94 25.11
C GLY A 215 32.03 -9.41 24.95
N ASN A 216 32.72 -8.84 23.96
CA ASN A 216 32.81 -7.39 23.71
C ASN A 216 32.32 -6.98 22.32
N TYR A 217 32.33 -5.67 22.04
CA TYR A 217 31.82 -5.07 20.81
C TYR A 217 32.91 -4.65 19.81
N ASP A 218 34.17 -5.06 20.00
CA ASP A 218 35.24 -4.81 19.04
C ASP A 218 35.16 -5.79 17.88
N VAL A 219 34.89 -5.28 16.66
CA VAL A 219 34.72 -6.11 15.46
C VAL A 219 35.95 -6.96 15.17
N ALA A 220 37.16 -6.44 15.43
CA ALA A 220 38.41 -7.15 15.16
C ALA A 220 38.57 -8.39 16.06
N ASN A 221 37.94 -8.43 17.24
CA ASN A 221 37.97 -9.60 18.12
C ASN A 221 37.06 -10.76 17.64
N TYR A 222 36.33 -10.57 16.55
CA TYR A 222 35.40 -11.57 16.01
C TYR A 222 35.65 -11.86 14.54
N LEU A 223 35.88 -10.83 13.73
CA LEU A 223 35.96 -10.92 12.26
C LEU A 223 37.38 -10.62 11.73
N ALA A 224 38.40 -10.66 12.57
CA ALA A 224 39.77 -10.52 12.09
C ALA A 224 40.27 -11.85 11.52
N PRO A 225 40.98 -11.83 10.37
CA PRO A 225 41.79 -12.97 9.97
C PRO A 225 42.90 -13.24 11.02
N GLU A 226 43.52 -14.42 10.96
CA GLU A 226 44.59 -14.84 11.90
C GLU A 226 45.70 -13.78 12.02
N THR A 227 46.06 -13.16 10.90
CA THR A 227 46.90 -11.97 10.86
C THR A 227 46.37 -11.02 9.80
N ALA A 228 46.59 -9.70 9.95
CA ALA A 228 46.15 -8.72 8.97
C ALA A 228 46.66 -8.98 7.54
N GLY A 229 47.83 -9.64 7.40
CA GLY A 229 48.39 -10.03 6.11
C GLY A 229 47.84 -11.34 5.52
N ALA A 230 47.14 -12.17 6.30
CA ALA A 230 46.72 -13.51 5.89
C ALA A 230 45.75 -13.50 4.69
N LEU A 231 45.00 -12.41 4.51
CA LEU A 231 44.08 -12.20 3.39
C LEU A 231 44.53 -11.02 2.50
N ALA A 232 45.84 -10.90 2.28
CA ALA A 232 46.43 -9.80 1.48
C ALA A 232 45.99 -8.39 1.95
N GLY A 233 45.83 -8.20 3.26
CA GLY A 233 45.39 -6.94 3.86
C GLY A 233 43.87 -6.75 3.95
N VAL A 234 43.07 -7.67 3.39
CA VAL A 234 41.60 -7.63 3.53
C VAL A 234 41.20 -7.99 4.96
N THR A 235 40.35 -7.15 5.55
CA THR A 235 39.85 -7.29 6.92
C THR A 235 38.36 -7.03 6.98
N ASN A 236 37.63 -7.76 7.82
CA ASN A 236 36.21 -7.56 8.04
C ASN A 236 35.90 -6.55 9.17
N TYR A 237 36.80 -5.59 9.40
CA TYR A 237 36.68 -4.54 10.43
C TYR A 237 37.38 -3.24 9.96
N PHE A 238 37.07 -2.10 10.57
CA PHE A 238 37.69 -0.81 10.23
C PHE A 238 38.76 -0.40 11.24
N ALA A 239 40.03 -0.63 10.90
CA ALA A 239 41.15 -0.30 11.77
C ALA A 239 41.17 1.19 12.17
N GLY A 240 41.34 1.46 13.47
CA GLY A 240 41.54 2.82 14.00
C GLY A 240 40.25 3.57 14.37
N ALA A 241 39.07 3.03 14.06
CA ALA A 241 37.80 3.51 14.59
C ALA A 241 37.51 2.91 15.98
N THR A 242 36.64 3.56 16.76
CA THR A 242 36.18 3.01 18.04
C THR A 242 35.57 1.62 17.85
N ASN A 243 36.16 0.63 18.53
CA ASN A 243 35.79 -0.80 18.43
C ASN A 243 35.89 -1.35 16.99
N ASN A 244 36.70 -0.71 16.15
CA ASN A 244 36.90 -1.03 14.74
C ASN A 244 35.59 -1.13 13.92
N ALA A 245 34.57 -0.36 14.33
CA ALA A 245 33.18 -0.55 13.92
C ALA A 245 32.74 0.27 12.71
N SER A 246 33.46 1.32 12.31
CA SER A 246 32.97 2.20 11.25
C SER A 246 34.08 2.80 10.39
N GLY A 247 33.74 3.14 9.15
CA GLY A 247 34.68 3.77 8.23
C GLY A 247 33.98 4.33 6.98
N TYR A 248 34.60 5.34 6.39
CA TYR A 248 34.18 5.87 5.09
C TYR A 248 34.40 4.79 4.03
N THR A 249 33.44 4.59 3.13
CA THR A 249 33.41 3.48 2.15
C THR A 249 32.89 3.83 0.76
N ARG A 250 32.53 5.10 0.53
CA ARG A 250 31.96 5.55 -0.73
C ARG A 250 33.00 5.78 -1.83
N ASP A 251 32.74 5.19 -3.00
CA ASP A 251 33.55 5.34 -4.23
C ASP A 251 33.55 6.77 -4.78
N GLN A 252 34.68 7.21 -5.36
CA GLN A 252 34.84 8.56 -5.94
C GLN A 252 34.09 8.71 -7.26
N THR A 253 33.72 7.60 -7.91
CA THR A 253 33.05 7.59 -9.22
C THR A 253 31.52 7.63 -9.15
N ASP A 254 30.94 7.51 -7.95
CA ASP A 254 29.49 7.41 -7.72
C ASP A 254 28.82 8.80 -7.51
N ASP A 255 29.29 9.83 -8.25
CA ASP A 255 28.92 11.26 -8.25
C ASP A 255 29.62 12.23 -7.25
N ILE A 256 29.62 13.53 -7.62
CA ILE A 256 30.37 14.69 -7.06
C ILE A 256 29.72 15.23 -5.76
N PRO A 257 30.49 15.57 -4.69
CA PRO A 257 31.94 15.76 -4.64
C PRO A 257 32.74 14.46 -4.40
N PRO A 258 33.98 14.39 -4.93
CA PRO A 258 34.82 13.20 -4.80
C PRO A 258 35.24 12.89 -3.35
N GLY A 259 34.89 11.70 -2.85
CA GLY A 259 35.52 11.08 -1.68
C GLY A 259 36.77 10.26 -2.05
N PRO A 260 37.63 9.85 -1.10
CA PRO A 260 38.74 8.93 -1.40
C PRO A 260 38.21 7.55 -1.85
N ASN A 261 38.63 7.04 -3.01
CA ASN A 261 38.30 5.68 -3.50
C ASN A 261 38.56 4.59 -2.44
N ASN A 262 37.50 4.05 -1.82
CA ASN A 262 37.64 3.24 -0.62
C ASN A 262 36.55 2.17 -0.39
N ASN A 263 35.88 1.68 -1.44
CA ASN A 263 34.95 0.55 -1.31
C ASN A 263 35.58 -0.54 -0.44
N LYS A 264 34.91 -0.92 0.65
CA LYS A 264 35.50 -1.82 1.63
C LYS A 264 35.41 -3.26 1.13
N SER A 265 36.54 -3.83 0.75
CA SER A 265 36.66 -5.27 0.49
C SER A 265 36.50 -6.07 1.78
N LEU A 266 35.61 -7.05 1.74
CA LEU A 266 35.21 -7.94 2.84
C LEU A 266 35.24 -9.39 2.35
N TYR A 267 35.73 -10.29 3.19
CA TYR A 267 35.83 -11.72 2.91
C TYR A 267 34.63 -12.47 3.52
N THR A 268 34.04 -13.43 2.79
CA THR A 268 32.78 -14.07 3.19
C THR A 268 32.70 -15.60 3.00
N GLN A 269 33.76 -16.28 2.53
CA GLN A 269 33.66 -17.71 2.17
C GLN A 269 33.76 -18.70 3.34
N GLY A 270 33.80 -18.23 4.59
CA GLY A 270 33.96 -19.10 5.76
C GLY A 270 35.42 -19.49 5.97
N ARG A 271 35.69 -20.80 6.07
CA ARG A 271 37.04 -21.29 6.37
C ARG A 271 37.95 -21.11 5.17
N MET A 272 39.03 -20.37 5.37
CA MET A 272 40.12 -20.15 4.43
C MET A 272 41.42 -20.67 5.03
N PHE A 273 42.19 -21.41 4.26
CA PHE A 273 43.50 -21.89 4.69
C PHE A 273 44.61 -21.29 3.85
N LEU A 274 45.73 -20.95 4.48
CA LEU A 274 46.93 -20.48 3.81
C LEU A 274 47.91 -21.64 3.65
N ARG A 275 48.25 -22.01 2.43
CA ARG A 275 49.26 -23.05 2.19
C ARG A 275 50.65 -22.52 2.53
N ALA A 276 51.30 -23.09 3.54
CA ALA A 276 52.59 -22.58 4.04
C ALA A 276 53.75 -22.63 3.01
N ALA A 277 53.63 -23.45 1.97
CA ALA A 277 54.67 -23.62 0.95
C ALA A 277 54.73 -22.46 -0.06
N ASP A 278 53.59 -21.84 -0.37
CA ASP A 278 53.46 -20.87 -1.47
C ASP A 278 52.49 -19.70 -1.18
N ASN A 279 51.98 -19.59 0.05
CA ASN A 279 50.99 -18.61 0.49
C ASN A 279 49.68 -18.61 -0.34
N THR A 280 49.33 -19.75 -0.94
CA THR A 280 48.07 -19.88 -1.68
C THR A 280 46.89 -20.02 -0.73
N LEU A 281 45.78 -19.33 -1.05
CA LEU A 281 44.53 -19.39 -0.31
C LEU A 281 43.65 -20.55 -0.79
N TRP A 282 43.15 -21.36 0.14
CA TRP A 282 42.28 -22.51 -0.12
C TRP A 282 40.95 -22.41 0.64
N PRO A 283 39.80 -22.30 -0.06
CA PRO A 283 38.50 -22.30 0.57
C PRO A 283 38.11 -23.72 1.03
N GLY A 284 37.45 -23.82 2.18
CA GLY A 284 36.83 -25.05 2.64
C GLY A 284 37.71 -25.90 3.57
N ALA A 285 38.51 -26.82 3.03
CA ALA A 285 39.28 -27.78 3.84
C ALA A 285 40.74 -27.89 3.38
N CYS A 286 41.64 -28.13 4.34
CA CYS A 286 43.05 -28.43 4.06
C CYS A 286 43.20 -29.83 3.44
N PRO A 287 43.76 -29.98 2.22
CA PRO A 287 44.13 -31.27 1.66
C PRO A 287 45.03 -32.09 2.59
N ALA A 288 44.76 -33.40 2.66
CA ALA A 288 45.53 -34.32 3.49
C ALA A 288 47.04 -34.27 3.17
N GLY A 289 47.88 -34.23 4.21
CA GLY A 289 49.33 -34.20 4.07
C GLY A 289 49.94 -32.83 3.74
N THR A 290 49.14 -31.75 3.69
CA THR A 290 49.64 -30.38 3.52
C THR A 290 49.61 -29.61 4.84
N ASN A 291 50.67 -28.83 5.12
CA ASN A 291 50.63 -27.86 6.22
C ASN A 291 49.96 -26.57 5.72
N CYS A 292 48.71 -26.35 6.12
CA CYS A 292 48.01 -25.11 5.81
C CYS A 292 47.27 -24.56 7.04
N PRO A 293 47.81 -23.53 7.75
CA PRO A 293 47.12 -22.86 8.84
C PRO A 293 45.81 -22.19 8.41
N LEU A 294 44.88 -22.03 9.36
CA LEU A 294 43.60 -21.37 9.15
C LEU A 294 43.82 -19.85 9.08
N ALA A 295 43.58 -19.25 7.92
CA ALA A 295 43.76 -17.82 7.67
C ALA A 295 42.56 -16.98 8.11
N ALA A 296 41.35 -17.50 7.94
CA ALA A 296 40.09 -16.87 8.34
C ALA A 296 38.98 -17.93 8.41
N ASP A 297 37.89 -17.65 9.12
CA ASP A 297 36.73 -18.53 9.21
C ASP A 297 35.37 -17.83 9.09
N ASP A 298 35.37 -16.52 8.88
CA ASP A 298 34.17 -15.70 8.73
C ASP A 298 33.33 -16.10 7.53
N ARG A 299 32.09 -16.50 7.79
CA ARG A 299 31.10 -16.73 6.72
C ARG A 299 30.17 -15.54 6.60
N GLY A 300 29.99 -15.03 5.39
CA GLY A 300 29.12 -13.89 5.11
C GLY A 300 27.92 -14.24 4.22
N LEU A 301 26.80 -13.57 4.44
CA LEU A 301 25.64 -13.54 3.56
C LEU A 301 25.39 -12.09 3.14
N ALA A 302 25.61 -11.80 1.86
CA ALA A 302 25.39 -10.48 1.28
C ALA A 302 23.91 -10.24 0.98
N LEU A 303 23.47 -9.01 1.21
CA LEU A 303 22.18 -8.47 0.77
C LEU A 303 22.45 -7.39 -0.27
N THR A 304 21.87 -7.51 -1.45
CA THR A 304 22.01 -6.54 -2.56
C THR A 304 20.83 -5.57 -2.61
N THR A 305 20.95 -4.52 -3.42
CA THR A 305 19.84 -3.63 -3.76
C THR A 305 18.69 -4.40 -4.43
N GLY A 306 19.01 -5.38 -5.28
CA GLY A 306 18.02 -6.25 -5.92
C GLY A 306 17.21 -7.07 -4.92
N ASP A 307 17.87 -7.65 -3.92
CA ASP A 307 17.17 -8.36 -2.83
C ASP A 307 16.22 -7.44 -2.06
N LEU A 308 16.70 -6.25 -1.72
CA LEU A 308 15.98 -5.24 -0.96
C LEU A 308 14.74 -4.74 -1.71
N PHE A 309 14.92 -4.26 -2.95
CA PHE A 309 13.82 -3.70 -3.74
C PHE A 309 12.91 -4.79 -4.34
N GLY A 310 13.41 -6.02 -4.51
CA GLY A 310 12.57 -7.18 -4.79
C GLY A 310 11.61 -7.50 -3.64
N ALA A 311 12.06 -7.37 -2.39
CA ALA A 311 11.18 -7.51 -1.22
C ALA A 311 10.19 -6.33 -1.12
N LEU A 312 10.65 -5.09 -1.34
CA LEU A 312 9.79 -3.90 -1.34
C LEU A 312 8.70 -3.98 -2.41
N ARG A 313 9.03 -4.41 -3.64
CA ARG A 313 8.04 -4.55 -4.71
C ARG A 313 6.91 -5.52 -4.36
N LYS A 314 7.17 -6.53 -3.53
CA LYS A 314 6.15 -7.47 -3.03
C LYS A 314 5.23 -6.84 -1.97
N ASN A 315 5.64 -5.77 -1.31
CA ASN A 315 4.81 -5.05 -0.35
C ASN A 315 3.74 -4.19 -1.05
N ALA A 316 2.47 -4.36 -0.66
CA ALA A 316 1.36 -3.62 -1.26
C ALA A 316 1.42 -2.11 -0.97
N ASN A 317 1.77 -1.69 0.25
CA ASN A 317 1.86 -0.27 0.61
C ASN A 317 2.93 0.47 -0.23
N PHE A 318 4.07 -0.17 -0.48
CA PHE A 318 5.11 0.38 -1.35
C PHE A 318 4.59 0.63 -2.78
N ARG A 319 3.82 -0.33 -3.33
CA ARG A 319 3.20 -0.19 -4.66
C ARG A 319 2.12 0.89 -4.70
N VAL A 320 1.30 0.97 -3.65
CA VAL A 320 0.25 2.00 -3.51
C VAL A 320 0.86 3.39 -3.40
N ASP A 321 1.96 3.56 -2.68
CA ASP A 321 2.65 4.85 -2.58
C ASP A 321 3.14 5.37 -3.91
N LEU A 322 3.84 4.50 -4.64
CA LEU A 322 4.35 4.87 -5.96
C LEU A 322 3.19 5.16 -6.92
N SER A 323 2.14 4.34 -6.91
CA SER A 323 0.95 4.57 -7.74
C SER A 323 0.24 5.88 -7.38
N SER A 324 0.10 6.18 -6.10
CA SER A 324 -0.53 7.41 -5.63
C SER A 324 0.25 8.66 -6.01
N LEU A 325 1.59 8.59 -6.01
CA LEU A 325 2.43 9.68 -6.53
C LEU A 325 2.23 9.85 -8.04
N LEU A 326 2.25 8.75 -8.81
CA LEU A 326 2.04 8.78 -10.26
C LEU A 326 0.67 9.37 -10.62
N ASP A 327 -0.39 8.99 -9.91
CA ASP A 327 -1.73 9.50 -10.15
C ASP A 327 -1.84 11.00 -9.81
N ARG A 328 -1.15 11.47 -8.76
CA ARG A 328 -1.10 12.90 -8.43
C ARG A 328 -0.29 13.71 -9.45
N MET A 329 0.85 13.19 -9.90
CA MET A 329 1.66 13.79 -10.97
C MET A 329 0.85 13.92 -12.26
N TRP A 330 0.18 12.84 -12.65
CA TRP A 330 -0.68 12.78 -13.82
C TRP A 330 -1.87 13.74 -13.71
N GLY A 331 -2.57 13.76 -12.57
CA GLY A 331 -3.67 14.67 -12.28
C GLY A 331 -3.25 16.14 -12.30
N CYS A 332 -2.02 16.44 -11.91
CA CYS A 332 -1.50 17.79 -11.99
C CYS A 332 -1.15 18.23 -13.41
N VAL A 333 -0.50 17.35 -14.18
CA VAL A 333 -0.10 17.64 -15.57
C VAL A 333 -1.29 17.80 -16.48
N ARG A 334 -2.34 16.99 -16.31
CA ARG A 334 -3.56 17.13 -17.12
C ARG A 334 -4.18 18.52 -16.95
N ASP A 335 -4.20 19.04 -15.72
CA ASP A 335 -4.77 20.34 -15.41
C ASP A 335 -3.91 21.46 -16.01
N PHE A 336 -2.58 21.34 -15.94
CA PHE A 336 -1.71 22.29 -16.64
C PHE A 336 -1.95 22.34 -18.15
N ILE A 337 -2.13 21.18 -18.77
CA ILE A 337 -2.40 21.09 -20.21
C ILE A 337 -3.77 21.69 -20.52
N ALA A 338 -4.78 21.39 -19.71
CA ALA A 338 -6.12 21.94 -19.88
C ALA A 338 -6.15 23.47 -19.71
N ALA A 339 -5.36 24.01 -18.79
CA ALA A 339 -5.18 25.46 -18.60
C ALA A 339 -4.42 26.15 -19.74
N GLY A 340 -4.06 25.43 -20.81
CA GLY A 340 -3.27 25.95 -21.93
C GLY A 340 -1.78 26.12 -21.62
N GLY A 341 -1.32 25.60 -20.47
CA GLY A 341 0.07 25.63 -20.08
C GLY A 341 0.94 24.71 -20.93
N SER A 342 2.16 25.15 -21.22
CA SER A 342 3.22 24.28 -21.72
C SER A 342 4.03 23.77 -20.54
N ALA A 343 3.68 22.59 -20.00
CA ALA A 343 4.59 21.89 -19.10
C ALA A 343 5.88 21.61 -19.89
N ALA A 344 6.95 22.36 -19.60
CA ALA A 344 8.26 22.11 -20.16
C ALA A 344 8.89 20.97 -19.34
N PRO A 345 9.28 19.85 -19.97
CA PRO A 345 10.05 18.85 -19.27
C PRO A 345 11.35 19.46 -18.76
N GLN A 346 11.89 18.89 -17.68
CA GLN A 346 13.25 19.18 -17.28
C GLN A 346 14.22 18.54 -18.28
N GLY A 347 15.19 19.33 -18.74
CA GLY A 347 16.19 18.87 -19.70
C GLY A 347 17.03 17.71 -19.16
N ILE A 348 17.40 16.79 -20.04
CA ILE A 348 18.37 15.72 -19.76
C ILE A 348 19.70 16.15 -20.40
N PRO A 349 20.84 16.09 -19.67
CA PRO A 349 22.14 16.38 -20.28
C PRO A 349 22.40 15.54 -21.53
N ASP A 350 22.97 16.15 -22.57
CA ASP A 350 23.30 15.51 -23.86
C ASP A 350 22.12 14.90 -24.63
N TYR A 351 20.88 15.06 -24.16
CA TYR A 351 19.67 14.65 -24.86
C TYR A 351 19.16 15.76 -25.78
N VAL A 352 18.87 15.40 -27.03
CA VAL A 352 18.24 16.29 -28.01
C VAL A 352 16.83 15.80 -28.27
N GLU A 353 15.86 16.65 -27.94
CA GLU A 353 14.44 16.34 -28.16
C GLU A 353 14.12 16.12 -29.64
N PRO A 354 13.36 15.07 -29.99
CA PRO A 354 12.87 14.88 -31.35
C PRO A 354 11.99 16.04 -31.83
N GLY A 355 12.04 16.34 -33.13
CA GLY A 355 11.36 17.50 -33.71
C GLY A 355 9.83 17.47 -33.66
N ASP A 356 9.21 16.31 -33.35
CA ASP A 356 7.77 16.09 -33.31
C ASP A 356 7.15 16.23 -31.90
N LYS A 357 7.96 16.38 -30.85
CA LYS A 357 7.51 16.40 -29.45
C LYS A 357 8.41 17.23 -28.55
N THR A 358 7.91 17.56 -27.36
CA THR A 358 8.75 17.98 -26.25
C THR A 358 8.84 16.84 -25.24
N ALA A 359 10.04 16.49 -24.81
CA ALA A 359 10.29 15.32 -23.98
C ALA A 359 11.47 15.55 -23.02
N GLY A 360 11.48 14.87 -21.87
CA GLY A 360 12.57 14.94 -20.91
C GLY A 360 12.17 14.37 -19.54
N ARG A 361 12.87 14.77 -18.48
CA ARG A 361 12.48 14.40 -17.11
C ARG A 361 11.22 15.14 -16.71
N PHE A 362 10.47 14.53 -15.81
CA PHE A 362 9.34 15.19 -15.19
C PHE A 362 9.83 16.36 -14.31
N PRO A 363 9.26 17.57 -14.43
CA PRO A 363 9.69 18.71 -13.63
C PRO A 363 9.34 18.52 -12.15
N ASP A 364 9.96 19.28 -11.25
CA ASP A 364 9.49 19.43 -9.86
C ASP A 364 8.28 20.38 -9.82
N HIS A 365 7.26 20.04 -9.03
CA HIS A 365 6.11 20.91 -8.81
C HIS A 365 5.45 20.68 -7.45
N ALA A 366 5.03 21.79 -6.81
CA ALA A 366 4.37 21.81 -5.51
C ALA A 366 3.07 20.98 -5.42
N CYS A 367 2.51 20.56 -6.55
CA CYS A 367 1.29 19.76 -6.59
C CYS A 367 1.52 18.26 -6.36
N TYR A 368 2.78 17.80 -6.28
CA TYR A 368 3.10 16.41 -5.94
C TYR A 368 4.39 16.22 -5.14
N SER A 369 5.41 17.08 -5.27
CA SER A 369 6.77 16.74 -4.81
C SER A 369 6.95 16.69 -3.29
N ASN A 370 6.20 17.49 -2.54
CA ASN A 370 6.26 17.58 -1.07
C ASN A 370 4.93 17.21 -0.41
N LEU A 371 4.19 16.29 -1.02
CA LEU A 371 2.90 15.82 -0.52
C LEU A 371 2.94 14.32 -0.26
N PRO A 372 2.14 13.79 0.68
CA PRO A 372 2.08 12.36 0.96
C PRO A 372 1.82 11.49 -0.28
N PRO A 373 2.61 10.42 -0.53
CA PRO A 373 3.69 9.93 0.31
C PRO A 373 4.94 10.82 0.20
N ILE A 374 5.34 11.43 1.32
CA ILE A 374 6.40 12.46 1.37
C ILE A 374 7.74 11.84 0.95
N GLY A 375 8.55 12.62 0.24
CA GLY A 375 9.91 12.23 -0.16
C GLY A 375 9.99 11.32 -1.38
N TYR A 376 8.89 10.74 -1.86
CA TYR A 376 8.92 9.83 -3.01
C TYR A 376 9.41 10.51 -4.29
N PHE A 377 8.93 11.71 -4.61
CA PHE A 377 9.35 12.39 -5.84
C PHE A 377 10.88 12.58 -5.89
N ALA A 378 11.48 13.13 -4.84
CA ALA A 378 12.93 13.37 -4.77
C ALA A 378 13.76 12.08 -4.83
N ASN A 379 13.29 11.02 -4.15
CA ASN A 379 14.00 9.74 -4.14
C ASN A 379 13.90 8.98 -5.47
N TRP A 380 12.94 9.29 -6.32
CA TRP A 380 12.65 8.55 -7.56
C TRP A 380 12.70 9.43 -8.81
N GLN A 381 13.16 10.67 -8.70
CA GLN A 381 13.11 11.70 -9.75
C GLN A 381 13.68 11.24 -11.10
N ASP A 382 14.69 10.37 -11.08
CA ASP A 382 15.35 9.88 -12.28
C ASP A 382 14.50 8.89 -13.07
N MET A 383 13.44 8.32 -12.46
CA MET A 383 12.55 7.37 -13.11
C MET A 383 11.40 8.04 -13.85
N TYR A 384 11.11 9.32 -13.57
CA TYR A 384 9.94 10.01 -14.12
C TYR A 384 10.28 10.76 -15.41
N TYR A 385 9.58 10.40 -16.48
CA TYR A 385 9.72 11.00 -17.80
C TYR A 385 8.40 11.60 -18.27
N PHE A 386 8.50 12.70 -19.00
CA PHE A 386 7.37 13.41 -19.58
C PHE A 386 7.56 13.57 -21.08
N ALA A 387 6.49 13.39 -21.84
CA ALA A 387 6.46 13.73 -23.26
C ALA A 387 5.10 14.32 -23.66
N ARG A 388 5.11 15.27 -24.59
CA ARG A 388 3.90 15.78 -25.26
C ARG A 388 4.18 16.15 -26.72
N PRO A 389 3.20 16.06 -27.63
CA PRO A 389 3.38 16.48 -29.01
C PRO A 389 3.66 17.98 -29.12
N ARG A 390 4.47 18.40 -30.10
CA ARG A 390 4.60 19.83 -30.42
C ARG A 390 3.34 20.33 -31.13
N THR A 391 3.08 21.63 -31.03
CA THR A 391 2.00 22.28 -31.79
C THR A 391 2.11 21.96 -33.27
N GLY A 392 1.00 21.54 -33.88
CA GLY A 392 0.95 21.15 -35.30
C GLY A 392 1.19 19.66 -35.56
N PHE A 393 1.54 18.87 -34.54
CA PHE A 393 1.56 17.41 -34.62
C PHE A 393 0.27 16.81 -34.03
N PRO A 394 -0.21 15.63 -34.49
CA PRO A 394 -1.37 14.93 -33.90
C PRO A 394 -1.21 14.62 -32.40
N ASP A 395 -2.11 13.87 -31.76
CA ASP A 395 -1.90 13.31 -30.41
C ASP A 395 -1.11 11.99 -30.46
N PHE A 396 -0.55 11.53 -29.33
CA PHE A 396 0.16 10.24 -29.26
C PHE A 396 -0.80 9.07 -29.33
N LEU A 397 -0.35 7.95 -29.90
CA LEU A 397 -1.07 6.67 -29.87
C LEU A 397 -0.39 5.77 -28.85
N VAL A 398 -1.10 5.40 -27.79
CA VAL A 398 -0.50 4.72 -26.64
C VAL A 398 -1.30 3.50 -26.27
N ASN A 399 -0.63 2.35 -26.20
CA ASN A 399 -1.22 1.12 -25.69
C ASN A 399 -1.00 1.03 -24.18
N VAL A 400 -2.07 1.21 -23.41
CA VAL A 400 -2.05 1.09 -21.94
C VAL A 400 -2.89 -0.11 -21.55
N ASP A 401 -2.29 -1.07 -20.84
CA ASP A 401 -2.94 -2.33 -20.44
C ASP A 401 -3.58 -3.11 -21.61
N GLY A 402 -2.96 -3.05 -22.79
CA GLY A 402 -3.50 -3.69 -23.99
C GLY A 402 -4.56 -2.85 -24.73
N VAL A 403 -4.93 -1.67 -24.23
CA VAL A 403 -5.94 -0.79 -24.84
C VAL A 403 -5.27 0.43 -25.49
N ASP A 404 -5.55 0.66 -26.77
CA ASP A 404 -5.05 1.82 -27.50
C ASP A 404 -5.82 3.10 -27.14
N GLN A 405 -5.08 4.16 -26.83
CA GLN A 405 -5.60 5.45 -26.38
C GLN A 405 -4.90 6.62 -27.10
N SER A 406 -5.65 7.71 -27.31
CA SER A 406 -5.12 8.98 -27.83
C SER A 406 -4.73 9.89 -26.67
N CYS A 407 -3.46 10.31 -26.62
CA CYS A 407 -2.91 11.03 -25.47
C CYS A 407 -2.30 12.39 -25.88
N LYS A 408 -2.72 13.46 -25.19
CA LYS A 408 -2.12 14.81 -25.30
C LYS A 408 -0.74 14.89 -24.66
N ALA A 409 -0.47 14.03 -23.70
CA ALA A 409 0.82 13.90 -23.06
C ALA A 409 0.94 12.54 -22.35
N LEU A 410 2.15 12.23 -21.90
CA LEU A 410 2.47 10.99 -21.23
C LEU A 410 3.34 11.27 -20.01
N LEU A 411 3.04 10.55 -18.94
CA LEU A 411 3.97 10.31 -17.84
C LEU A 411 4.46 8.86 -17.98
N ILE A 412 5.77 8.67 -18.02
CA ILE A 412 6.39 7.35 -18.02
C ILE A 412 7.19 7.22 -16.72
N PHE A 413 7.04 6.10 -16.03
CA PHE A 413 7.89 5.73 -14.91
C PHE A 413 8.71 4.51 -15.31
N ALA A 414 10.02 4.74 -15.43
CA ALA A 414 10.98 3.73 -15.81
C ALA A 414 11.05 2.62 -14.76
N GLY A 415 11.12 1.36 -15.21
CA GLY A 415 11.25 0.22 -14.33
C GLY A 415 12.67 0.03 -13.76
N GLN A 416 12.86 -1.12 -13.12
CA GLN A 416 14.17 -1.54 -12.64
C GLN A 416 15.14 -1.76 -13.83
N ARG A 417 16.45 -1.76 -13.55
CA ARG A 417 17.45 -1.98 -14.59
C ARG A 417 17.26 -3.34 -15.27
N GLY A 418 17.26 -3.32 -16.60
CA GLY A 418 17.36 -4.51 -17.43
C GLY A 418 18.79 -4.97 -17.68
N PRO A 419 18.97 -6.14 -18.31
CA PRO A 419 20.28 -6.64 -18.68
C PRO A 419 21.07 -5.62 -19.50
N GLY A 420 22.28 -5.28 -19.05
CA GLY A 420 23.17 -4.33 -19.74
C GLY A 420 22.92 -2.85 -19.46
N GLN A 421 21.88 -2.50 -18.69
CA GLN A 421 21.65 -1.12 -18.24
C GLN A 421 22.52 -0.81 -17.01
N SER A 422 23.09 0.40 -16.98
CA SER A 422 23.86 0.93 -15.85
C SER A 422 23.44 2.37 -15.57
N ARG A 423 23.45 2.79 -14.30
CA ARG A 423 22.97 4.11 -13.85
C ARG A 423 23.85 4.67 -12.74
N VAL A 424 25.17 4.51 -12.85
CA VAL A 424 26.14 4.87 -11.80
C VAL A 424 26.64 6.30 -11.99
N THR A 425 27.08 6.64 -13.19
CA THR A 425 27.68 7.93 -13.53
C THR A 425 26.65 8.90 -14.11
N LEU A 426 26.91 10.21 -14.06
CA LEU A 426 26.08 11.22 -14.73
C LEU A 426 25.82 10.93 -16.22
N ALA A 427 26.81 10.42 -16.95
CA ALA A 427 26.68 10.08 -18.37
C ALA A 427 25.71 8.90 -18.58
N GLU A 428 25.81 7.87 -17.76
CA GLU A 428 24.89 6.73 -17.78
C GLU A 428 23.48 7.13 -17.34
N ARG A 429 23.35 7.99 -16.33
CA ARG A 429 22.08 8.53 -15.85
C ARG A 429 21.40 9.44 -16.90
N SER A 430 22.17 10.00 -17.82
CA SER A 430 21.65 10.82 -18.92
C SER A 430 21.31 10.00 -20.18
N ASN A 431 21.76 8.74 -20.25
CA ASN A 431 21.46 7.85 -21.36
C ASN A 431 20.08 7.17 -21.18
N LEU A 432 19.10 7.57 -21.99
CA LEU A 432 17.74 7.05 -21.96
C LEU A 432 17.63 5.53 -22.15
N ALA A 433 18.57 4.89 -22.85
CA ALA A 433 18.58 3.44 -23.02
C ALA A 433 18.84 2.68 -21.72
N ASN A 434 19.32 3.36 -20.68
CA ASN A 434 19.44 2.80 -19.34
C ASN A 434 18.12 2.83 -18.55
N TYR A 435 17.09 3.51 -19.03
CA TYR A 435 15.83 3.72 -18.30
C TYR A 435 14.62 3.16 -19.03
N LEU A 436 14.51 3.44 -20.32
CA LEU A 436 13.35 3.09 -21.14
C LEU A 436 13.70 1.92 -22.06
N GLU A 437 12.68 1.15 -22.46
CA GLU A 437 12.84 0.05 -23.41
C GLU A 437 11.79 0.05 -24.54
N GLY A 438 12.04 -0.78 -25.56
CA GLY A 438 11.08 -1.06 -26.62
C GLY A 438 10.60 0.19 -27.37
N SER A 439 9.27 0.26 -27.55
CA SER A 439 8.59 1.37 -28.23
C SER A 439 8.76 2.70 -27.49
N ASN A 440 8.88 2.68 -26.15
CA ASN A 440 9.06 3.88 -25.35
C ASN A 440 10.42 4.50 -25.64
N LEU A 441 11.50 3.72 -25.55
CA LEU A 441 12.86 4.19 -25.88
C LEU A 441 12.95 4.71 -27.33
N ALA A 442 12.43 3.93 -28.29
CA ALA A 442 12.47 4.28 -29.71
C ALA A 442 11.73 5.60 -29.98
N SER A 443 10.53 5.75 -29.42
CA SER A 443 9.76 6.98 -29.56
C SER A 443 10.42 8.14 -28.83
N PHE A 444 10.96 7.97 -27.62
CA PHE A 444 11.55 9.06 -26.85
C PHE A 444 12.85 9.62 -27.46
N THR A 445 13.63 8.78 -28.15
CA THR A 445 14.92 9.18 -28.76
C THR A 445 14.82 9.51 -30.25
N GLY A 446 13.85 8.95 -30.97
CA GLY A 446 13.65 9.16 -32.40
C GLY A 446 12.39 9.93 -32.77
N LEU A 447 12.17 10.11 -34.08
CA LEU A 447 10.84 10.45 -34.58
C LEU A 447 9.91 9.26 -34.35
N GLY A 448 8.70 9.50 -33.86
CA GLY A 448 7.85 8.39 -33.41
C GLY A 448 7.00 8.77 -32.21
N ARG A 449 5.83 8.15 -32.14
CA ARG A 449 4.69 8.64 -31.36
C ARG A 449 3.90 7.52 -30.68
N THR A 450 4.46 6.32 -30.72
CA THR A 450 3.87 5.09 -30.22
C THR A 450 4.52 4.74 -28.89
N PHE A 451 3.73 4.69 -27.83
CA PHE A 451 4.21 4.31 -26.50
C PHE A 451 3.38 3.14 -25.98
N SER A 452 3.92 2.37 -25.05
CA SER A 452 3.19 1.26 -24.46
C SER A 452 3.67 0.95 -23.05
N GLY A 453 2.76 0.55 -22.17
CA GLY A 453 3.11 0.12 -20.82
C GLY A 453 1.89 -0.28 -20.00
N GLN A 454 2.15 -0.70 -18.77
CA GLN A 454 1.09 -0.95 -17.81
C GLN A 454 0.66 0.38 -17.16
N SER A 455 -0.62 0.50 -16.78
CA SER A 455 -1.14 1.64 -16.04
C SER A 455 -0.92 1.54 -14.54
N THR A 456 -0.37 0.45 -14.01
CA THR A 456 -0.15 0.31 -12.56
C THR A 456 1.20 -0.32 -12.29
N PHE A 457 1.81 0.07 -11.17
CA PHE A 457 3.04 -0.55 -10.70
C PHE A 457 2.69 -1.77 -9.83
N GLY A 458 2.62 -2.93 -10.47
CA GLY A 458 2.24 -4.20 -9.84
C GLY A 458 3.42 -5.06 -9.38
N PRO A 459 3.12 -6.20 -8.72
CA PRO A 459 4.13 -7.23 -8.47
C PRO A 459 4.71 -7.75 -9.79
N GLU A 460 5.89 -8.38 -9.73
CA GLU A 460 6.43 -9.08 -10.89
C GLU A 460 5.53 -10.27 -11.25
N SER A 461 5.19 -10.37 -12.53
CA SER A 461 4.31 -11.41 -13.04
C SER A 461 4.64 -11.73 -14.49
N ALA A 462 3.95 -12.71 -15.08
CA ALA A 462 4.06 -12.98 -16.51
C ALA A 462 3.59 -11.80 -17.39
N THR A 463 2.78 -10.89 -16.84
CA THR A 463 2.23 -9.72 -17.55
C THR A 463 2.97 -8.42 -17.23
N GLN A 464 3.79 -8.40 -16.17
CA GLN A 464 4.58 -7.24 -15.79
C GLN A 464 5.98 -7.64 -15.29
N LEU A 465 7.00 -7.35 -16.09
CA LEU A 465 8.40 -7.57 -15.72
C LEU A 465 8.92 -6.45 -14.81
N ALA A 466 10.00 -6.71 -14.06
CA ALA A 466 10.60 -5.73 -13.17
C ALA A 466 11.06 -4.45 -13.91
N GLN A 467 11.55 -4.63 -15.13
CA GLN A 467 12.07 -3.58 -16.01
C GLN A 467 11.00 -2.77 -16.70
N GLN A 468 9.78 -3.33 -16.81
CA GLN A 468 8.77 -2.78 -17.69
C GLN A 468 8.31 -1.39 -17.25
N ASP A 469 8.40 -0.45 -18.19
CA ASP A 469 7.91 0.91 -18.07
C ASP A 469 6.41 0.96 -17.72
N ILE A 470 6.08 1.84 -16.77
CA ILE A 470 4.71 2.22 -16.45
C ILE A 470 4.35 3.46 -17.27
N VAL A 471 3.18 3.48 -17.90
CA VAL A 471 2.76 4.59 -18.76
C VAL A 471 1.40 5.10 -18.32
N ARG A 472 1.28 6.41 -18.10
CA ARG A 472 0.03 7.13 -17.85
C ARG A 472 -0.29 8.03 -19.03
N CYS A 473 -1.42 7.77 -19.68
CA CYS A 473 -1.96 8.59 -20.77
C CYS A 473 -2.69 9.81 -20.21
N VAL A 474 -2.29 11.02 -20.60
CA VAL A 474 -3.13 12.21 -20.40
C VAL A 474 -4.12 12.29 -21.56
N PRO A 475 -5.44 12.12 -21.32
CA PRO A 475 -6.40 11.91 -22.39
C PRO A 475 -6.62 13.17 -23.24
N THR A 476 -6.97 12.98 -24.52
CA THR A 476 -7.35 14.06 -25.44
C THR A 476 -8.69 14.71 -25.09
N ILE A 477 -9.61 13.93 -24.54
CA ILE A 477 -10.97 14.34 -24.17
C ILE A 477 -11.05 14.33 -22.64
N ASN A 478 -11.77 15.30 -22.06
CA ASN A 478 -11.88 15.47 -20.61
C ASN A 478 -10.51 15.52 -19.93
N THR A 479 -9.62 16.35 -20.48
CA THR A 479 -8.25 16.51 -19.96
C THR A 479 -8.24 17.17 -18.57
N GLU A 480 -9.31 17.83 -18.16
CA GLU A 480 -9.44 18.44 -16.84
C GLU A 480 -9.73 17.40 -15.74
N SER A 481 -9.27 17.63 -14.51
CA SER A 481 -9.59 16.74 -13.37
C SER A 481 -11.08 16.66 -13.03
N PHE A 482 -11.88 17.65 -13.43
CA PHE A 482 -13.32 17.67 -13.27
C PHE A 482 -14.02 18.08 -14.56
N VAL A 483 -15.06 17.33 -14.92
CA VAL A 483 -16.03 17.69 -15.95
C VAL A 483 -17.26 18.28 -15.27
N THR A 484 -17.56 19.54 -15.55
CA THR A 484 -18.69 20.26 -14.95
C THR A 484 -19.97 20.06 -15.76
N VAL A 485 -21.08 19.83 -15.06
CA VAL A 485 -22.44 19.77 -15.58
C VAL A 485 -23.20 20.99 -15.06
N GLY A 486 -23.37 21.98 -15.93
CA GLY A 486 -24.15 23.18 -15.65
C GLY A 486 -25.58 23.10 -16.22
N SER A 487 -26.42 24.08 -15.89
CA SER A 487 -27.79 24.20 -16.40
C SER A 487 -27.83 24.87 -17.78
N PRO A 488 -28.32 24.17 -18.83
CA PRO A 488 -28.62 24.79 -20.12
C PRO A 488 -29.58 25.99 -20.00
N GLU A 489 -30.55 25.93 -19.09
CA GLU A 489 -31.57 26.96 -18.87
C GLU A 489 -30.96 28.24 -18.32
N LEU A 490 -30.02 28.18 -17.37
CA LEU A 490 -29.31 29.38 -16.92
C LEU A 490 -28.61 30.08 -18.09
N THR A 491 -27.97 29.31 -18.96
CA THR A 491 -27.30 29.86 -20.15
C THR A 491 -28.31 30.50 -21.11
N ALA A 492 -29.46 29.85 -21.33
CA ALA A 492 -30.51 30.34 -22.21
C ALA A 492 -31.14 31.65 -21.70
N GLU A 493 -31.28 31.79 -20.38
CA GLU A 493 -31.80 32.99 -19.71
C GLU A 493 -30.73 34.08 -19.46
N GLY A 494 -29.50 33.87 -19.94
CA GLY A 494 -28.41 34.85 -19.85
C GLY A 494 -27.70 34.92 -18.50
N PHE A 495 -27.95 33.96 -17.61
CA PHE A 495 -27.25 33.83 -16.34
C PHE A 495 -25.94 33.04 -16.48
N PRO A 496 -24.91 33.38 -15.71
CA PRO A 496 -23.70 32.56 -15.63
C PRO A 496 -23.95 31.27 -14.85
N GLN A 497 -23.15 30.24 -15.14
CA GLN A 497 -23.22 28.94 -14.45
C GLN A 497 -22.82 29.02 -12.98
N ILE A 498 -23.50 28.24 -12.14
CA ILE A 498 -23.20 28.09 -10.72
C ILE A 498 -22.17 26.99 -10.44
N VAL A 499 -21.58 26.39 -11.47
CA VAL A 499 -20.46 25.44 -11.34
C VAL A 499 -19.36 25.83 -12.33
N GLY A 500 -18.11 25.67 -11.90
CA GLY A 500 -16.96 25.89 -12.77
C GLY A 500 -15.71 25.26 -12.19
N TYR A 501 -14.87 24.69 -13.05
CA TYR A 501 -13.56 24.19 -12.69
C TYR A 501 -12.50 25.05 -13.38
N ASP A 502 -11.59 25.61 -12.58
CA ASP A 502 -10.40 26.29 -13.10
C ASP A 502 -9.20 25.32 -13.00
N PRO A 503 -8.73 24.75 -14.12
CA PRO A 503 -7.59 23.84 -14.11
C PRO A 503 -6.27 24.54 -13.77
N GLY A 504 -6.13 25.86 -13.97
CA GLY A 504 -4.91 26.59 -13.64
C GLY A 504 -4.68 26.72 -12.13
N SER A 505 -5.76 26.99 -11.38
CA SER A 505 -5.74 27.03 -9.92
C SER A 505 -6.18 25.71 -9.25
N ARG A 506 -6.60 24.72 -10.05
CA ARG A 506 -7.16 23.43 -9.62
C ARG A 506 -8.28 23.61 -8.58
N THR A 507 -9.13 24.60 -8.82
CA THR A 507 -10.23 24.98 -7.93
C THR A 507 -11.57 24.70 -8.60
N LEU A 508 -12.36 23.83 -7.98
CA LEU A 508 -13.77 23.66 -8.31
C LEU A 508 -14.58 24.69 -7.51
N THR A 509 -15.46 25.41 -8.20
CA THR A 509 -16.41 26.35 -7.60
C THR A 509 -17.82 25.81 -7.74
N LEU A 510 -18.56 25.77 -6.63
CA LEU A 510 -20.00 25.50 -6.60
C LEU A 510 -20.73 26.72 -6.04
N GLY A 511 -21.89 27.07 -6.60
CA GLY A 511 -22.60 28.31 -6.29
C GLY A 511 -21.98 29.54 -6.98
N ARG A 512 -22.77 30.60 -7.08
CA ARG A 512 -22.33 31.90 -7.63
C ARG A 512 -23.16 33.06 -7.03
N GLU A 513 -22.48 34.16 -6.75
CA GLU A 513 -23.10 35.43 -6.37
C GLU A 513 -23.97 36.02 -7.50
N GLY A 514 -25.17 36.50 -7.15
CA GLY A 514 -26.11 37.12 -8.08
C GLY A 514 -26.82 36.14 -9.02
N VAL A 515 -26.78 34.84 -8.72
CA VAL A 515 -27.50 33.80 -9.47
C VAL A 515 -28.42 33.06 -8.53
N THR A 516 -29.46 33.78 -8.08
CA THR A 516 -30.48 33.26 -7.19
C THR A 516 -31.86 33.52 -7.75
N THR A 517 -32.86 32.86 -7.17
CA THR A 517 -34.28 33.19 -7.40
C THR A 517 -34.63 34.63 -7.03
N ASN A 518 -33.88 35.30 -6.15
CA ASN A 518 -34.07 36.72 -5.87
C ASN A 518 -33.50 37.63 -6.96
N ASP A 519 -32.61 37.09 -7.80
CA ASP A 519 -32.04 37.73 -8.98
C ASP A 519 -32.76 37.28 -10.27
N ASP A 520 -34.01 36.81 -10.14
CA ASP A 520 -34.86 36.32 -11.23
C ASP A 520 -34.37 35.03 -11.94
N ALA A 521 -33.35 34.33 -11.40
CA ALA A 521 -32.92 33.05 -11.96
C ALA A 521 -33.96 31.94 -11.70
N PRO A 522 -34.32 31.09 -12.69
CA PRO A 522 -35.33 30.05 -12.50
C PRO A 522 -34.89 29.00 -11.47
N ALA A 523 -35.72 28.73 -10.45
CA ALA A 523 -35.38 27.78 -9.38
C ALA A 523 -34.99 26.39 -9.90
N GLY A 524 -35.66 25.91 -10.95
CA GLY A 524 -35.37 24.61 -11.60
C GLY A 524 -34.05 24.56 -12.38
N ALA A 525 -33.43 25.71 -12.63
CA ALA A 525 -32.16 25.85 -13.36
C ALA A 525 -30.95 25.99 -12.42
N LEU A 526 -31.16 26.20 -11.12
CA LEU A 526 -30.10 26.44 -10.14
C LEU A 526 -29.47 25.13 -9.63
N PHE A 527 -28.81 24.40 -10.51
CA PHE A 527 -28.03 23.20 -10.20
C PHE A 527 -26.63 23.27 -10.83
N GLY A 528 -25.69 22.54 -10.25
CA GLY A 528 -24.36 22.38 -10.79
C GLY A 528 -23.65 21.18 -10.19
N CYS A 529 -23.07 20.33 -11.04
CA CYS A 529 -22.33 19.15 -10.60
C CYS A 529 -20.96 19.11 -11.28
N ALA A 530 -20.02 18.38 -10.68
CA ALA A 530 -18.71 18.14 -11.26
C ALA A 530 -18.24 16.72 -10.97
N TRP A 531 -17.70 16.04 -11.97
CA TRP A 531 -17.32 14.63 -11.88
C TRP A 531 -15.89 14.40 -12.34
N THR A 532 -15.17 13.50 -11.67
CA THR A 532 -13.93 12.95 -12.22
C THR A 532 -14.24 12.21 -13.52
N PRO A 533 -13.48 12.43 -14.60
CA PRO A 533 -13.78 11.78 -15.88
C PRO A 533 -13.66 10.25 -15.80
N GLU A 534 -12.74 9.75 -14.99
CA GLU A 534 -12.44 8.33 -14.87
C GLU A 534 -13.51 7.55 -14.08
N ALA A 535 -13.76 6.32 -14.54
CA ALA A 535 -14.42 5.29 -13.77
C ALA A 535 -13.34 4.36 -13.21
N ASN A 536 -13.26 4.23 -11.90
CA ASN A 536 -12.22 3.43 -11.26
C ASN A 536 -12.83 2.15 -10.69
N PRO A 537 -12.21 0.98 -10.89
CA PRO A 537 -12.68 -0.24 -10.25
C PRO A 537 -12.60 -0.07 -8.73
N GLN A 538 -13.68 -0.40 -8.03
CA GLN A 538 -13.80 -0.13 -6.60
C GLN A 538 -12.83 -1.00 -5.77
N GLY A 539 -12.48 -2.19 -6.27
CA GLY A 539 -11.57 -3.11 -5.56
C GLY A 539 -12.03 -3.37 -4.12
N LYS A 540 -11.19 -3.00 -3.15
CA LYS A 540 -11.50 -3.06 -1.71
C LYS A 540 -12.07 -1.75 -1.16
N GLY A 541 -12.10 -0.66 -1.93
CA GLY A 541 -12.49 0.66 -1.47
C GLY A 541 -11.67 1.79 -2.06
N PHE A 542 -11.86 3.00 -1.52
CA PHE A 542 -11.05 4.16 -1.85
C PHE A 542 -10.87 5.07 -0.64
N ARG A 543 -9.84 5.92 -0.71
CA ARG A 543 -9.61 6.99 0.26
C ARG A 543 -9.44 8.29 -0.50
N ALA A 544 -10.27 9.28 -0.21
CA ALA A 544 -10.26 10.58 -0.85
C ALA A 544 -9.91 11.67 0.16
N TYR A 545 -9.26 12.72 -0.32
CA TYR A 545 -9.00 13.92 0.45
C TYR A 545 -9.31 15.15 -0.40
N PHE A 546 -9.87 16.18 0.23
CA PHE A 546 -10.03 17.50 -0.36
C PHE A 546 -10.10 18.56 0.73
N THR A 547 -9.94 19.81 0.31
CA THR A 547 -10.21 20.97 1.16
C THR A 547 -11.38 21.75 0.60
N PHE A 548 -12.23 22.32 1.46
CA PHE A 548 -13.29 23.23 1.04
C PHE A 548 -13.38 24.48 1.92
N GLN A 549 -13.94 25.55 1.36
CA GLN A 549 -14.27 26.78 2.08
C GLN A 549 -15.56 27.38 1.52
N PHE A 550 -16.48 27.80 2.40
CA PHE A 550 -17.61 28.64 2.05
C PHE A 550 -17.16 30.10 2.06
N ARG A 551 -17.33 30.77 0.92
CA ARG A 551 -16.99 32.18 0.74
C ARG A 551 -18.16 33.04 1.16
N GLU A 552 -17.89 34.11 1.88
CA GLU A 552 -18.86 35.18 2.01
C GLU A 552 -19.00 35.87 0.64
N VAL A 553 -20.23 35.90 0.14
CA VAL A 553 -20.61 36.58 -1.11
C VAL A 553 -21.82 37.46 -0.79
N GLY A 554 -21.80 38.71 -1.26
CA GLY A 554 -22.69 39.75 -0.77
C GLY A 554 -22.53 40.03 0.74
N SER A 555 -23.42 39.46 1.55
CA SER A 555 -23.47 39.63 3.02
C SER A 555 -23.74 38.32 3.78
N SER A 556 -23.55 37.18 3.12
CA SER A 556 -23.82 35.85 3.68
C SER A 556 -22.82 34.83 3.14
N VAL A 557 -22.48 33.84 3.96
CA VAL A 557 -21.72 32.64 3.54
C VAL A 557 -22.62 31.57 2.90
N GLY A 558 -23.92 31.86 2.74
CA GLY A 558 -24.93 30.98 2.17
C GLY A 558 -25.69 30.15 3.21
N ASN A 559 -26.83 29.63 2.76
CA ASN A 559 -27.73 28.73 3.51
C ASN A 559 -27.97 27.39 2.79
N ASN A 560 -27.26 27.10 1.70
CA ASN A 560 -27.28 25.76 1.10
C ASN A 560 -25.99 25.02 1.48
N GLY A 561 -25.63 24.05 0.67
CA GLY A 561 -24.57 23.11 0.97
C GLY A 561 -24.02 22.51 -0.30
N PHE A 562 -23.32 21.40 -0.16
CA PHE A 562 -22.89 20.56 -1.27
C PHE A 562 -22.71 19.13 -0.79
N VAL A 563 -22.61 18.18 -1.72
CA VAL A 563 -22.34 16.78 -1.40
C VAL A 563 -21.10 16.32 -2.15
N PHE A 564 -20.15 15.71 -1.44
CA PHE A 564 -19.14 14.85 -2.06
C PHE A 564 -19.79 13.50 -2.38
N ALA A 565 -19.80 13.10 -3.64
CA ALA A 565 -20.53 11.93 -4.10
C ALA A 565 -19.58 10.87 -4.68
N ALA A 566 -19.82 9.61 -4.30
CA ALA A 566 -19.28 8.41 -4.94
C ALA A 566 -20.44 7.66 -5.59
N VAL A 567 -20.47 7.61 -6.92
CA VAL A 567 -21.57 7.02 -7.70
C VAL A 567 -21.09 5.81 -8.50
N ASP A 568 -22.00 4.88 -8.76
CA ASP A 568 -21.74 3.74 -9.63
C ASP A 568 -21.53 4.20 -11.08
N ALA A 569 -20.28 4.16 -11.56
CA ALA A 569 -19.88 4.81 -12.79
C ALA A 569 -20.50 4.19 -14.06
N ASP A 570 -20.97 2.96 -13.99
CA ASP A 570 -21.58 2.25 -15.12
C ASP A 570 -23.02 2.68 -15.40
N THR A 571 -23.70 3.19 -14.38
CA THR A 571 -25.08 3.74 -14.48
C THR A 571 -25.11 5.26 -14.50
N ASN A 572 -24.00 5.90 -14.12
CA ASN A 572 -23.89 7.33 -13.92
C ASN A 572 -22.84 7.94 -14.87
N PRO A 573 -23.23 8.31 -16.11
CA PRO A 573 -22.33 8.97 -17.07
C PRO A 573 -21.95 10.40 -16.63
N LEU A 574 -21.08 11.09 -17.37
CA LEU A 574 -20.54 12.39 -16.94
C LEU A 574 -21.55 13.54 -16.93
N MET A 575 -22.68 13.42 -17.65
CA MET A 575 -23.67 14.48 -17.82
C MET A 575 -24.78 14.47 -16.76
N ILE A 576 -24.60 13.73 -15.66
CA ILE A 576 -25.62 13.62 -14.61
C ILE A 576 -25.54 14.76 -13.61
N CYS A 577 -26.71 15.21 -13.15
CA CYS A 577 -26.84 16.11 -12.02
C CYS A 577 -28.24 15.96 -11.42
N GLY A 578 -28.35 16.08 -10.10
CA GLY A 578 -29.63 15.97 -9.40
C GLY A 578 -30.46 17.25 -9.46
N ALA A 579 -31.45 17.33 -8.58
CA ALA A 579 -32.40 18.43 -8.51
C ALA A 579 -31.74 19.78 -8.21
N ALA A 580 -32.38 20.82 -8.73
CA ALA A 580 -32.02 22.21 -8.54
C ALA A 580 -32.57 22.81 -7.23
N GLY A 581 -32.23 24.07 -6.97
CA GLY A 581 -32.79 24.80 -5.84
C GLY A 581 -32.15 24.39 -4.52
N SER A 582 -32.93 23.71 -3.66
CA SER A 582 -32.49 23.38 -2.29
C SER A 582 -32.00 21.93 -2.10
N HIS A 583 -32.03 21.06 -3.11
CA HIS A 583 -31.74 19.61 -2.98
C HIS A 583 -30.25 19.21 -2.99
N LEU A 584 -29.33 20.17 -2.87
CA LEU A 584 -27.86 20.01 -2.98
C LEU A 584 -27.33 19.24 -4.22
N GLY A 585 -28.20 18.96 -5.20
CA GLY A 585 -27.88 18.27 -6.45
C GLY A 585 -27.56 16.77 -6.33
N TYR A 586 -27.64 16.17 -5.13
CA TYR A 586 -27.33 14.75 -4.91
C TYR A 586 -28.52 13.82 -5.18
N SER A 587 -29.71 14.32 -4.88
CA SER A 587 -31.01 13.69 -5.02
C SER A 587 -31.87 14.41 -6.05
N GLY A 588 -33.00 13.83 -6.44
CA GLY A 588 -33.99 14.51 -7.29
C GLY A 588 -33.69 14.55 -8.78
N ASP A 589 -34.73 14.91 -9.52
CA ASP A 589 -34.70 15.18 -10.96
C ASP A 589 -34.88 16.68 -11.22
N ASN A 590 -34.05 17.26 -12.08
CA ASN A 590 -34.19 18.65 -12.52
C ASN A 590 -34.97 18.79 -13.85
N GLY A 591 -35.33 17.67 -14.48
CA GLY A 591 -36.07 17.60 -15.75
C GLY A 591 -35.23 17.87 -17.00
N VAL A 592 -33.91 18.07 -16.85
CA VAL A 592 -33.00 18.52 -17.91
C VAL A 592 -31.83 17.55 -18.09
N THR A 593 -31.14 17.23 -17.00
CA THR A 593 -30.06 16.24 -16.97
C THR A 593 -30.54 14.94 -16.33
N PRO A 594 -29.95 13.78 -16.66
CA PRO A 594 -30.31 12.55 -15.97
C PRO A 594 -30.00 12.65 -14.47
N PRO A 595 -30.89 12.17 -13.59
CA PRO A 595 -30.67 12.16 -12.15
C PRO A 595 -29.57 11.16 -11.76
N LEU A 596 -28.98 11.33 -10.57
CA LEU A 596 -28.02 10.39 -10.03
C LEU A 596 -28.72 9.08 -9.65
N THR A 597 -28.38 8.00 -10.35
CA THR A 597 -28.99 6.68 -10.15
C THR A 597 -28.26 5.89 -9.05
N PRO A 598 -28.98 5.10 -8.25
CA PRO A 598 -28.37 4.14 -7.33
C PRO A 598 -27.51 3.10 -8.05
N ALA A 599 -26.47 2.55 -7.42
CA ALA A 599 -26.01 2.82 -6.06
C ALA A 599 -25.11 4.08 -5.96
N LYS A 600 -25.24 4.82 -4.86
CA LYS A 600 -24.45 6.03 -4.58
C LYS A 600 -24.23 6.24 -3.08
N ILE A 601 -23.11 6.87 -2.72
CA ILE A 601 -22.75 7.26 -1.34
C ILE A 601 -22.39 8.74 -1.37
N GLY A 602 -22.85 9.50 -0.39
CA GLY A 602 -22.59 10.93 -0.26
C GLY A 602 -22.06 11.31 1.12
N ILE A 603 -21.21 12.34 1.16
CA ILE A 603 -20.93 13.11 2.37
C ILE A 603 -21.46 14.51 2.14
N GLU A 604 -22.53 14.83 2.84
CA GLU A 604 -23.21 16.12 2.78
C GLU A 604 -22.58 17.12 3.74
N PHE A 605 -22.53 18.38 3.30
CA PHE A 605 -22.16 19.54 4.10
C PHE A 605 -23.24 20.60 3.92
N ASP A 606 -24.20 20.65 4.86
CA ASP A 606 -25.32 21.56 4.80
C ASP A 606 -25.18 22.70 5.82
N GLN A 607 -25.49 23.93 5.41
CA GLN A 607 -25.54 25.10 6.27
C GLN A 607 -26.96 25.46 6.72
N GLY A 608 -28.02 25.00 6.07
CA GLY A 608 -29.38 25.52 6.29
C GLY A 608 -30.46 24.45 6.39
N ARG A 609 -31.53 24.80 7.11
CA ARG A 609 -32.72 23.95 7.32
C ARG A 609 -33.99 24.68 6.92
N ASN A 610 -34.96 23.99 6.32
CA ASN A 610 -36.30 24.52 6.03
C ASN A 610 -37.33 24.01 7.06
N SER A 611 -37.45 24.71 8.19
CA SER A 611 -38.41 24.37 9.26
C SER A 611 -39.85 24.25 8.72
N GLY A 612 -40.48 23.09 8.95
CA GLY A 612 -41.88 22.82 8.55
C GLY A 612 -42.05 22.26 7.13
N PHE A 613 -40.96 21.97 6.42
CA PHE A 613 -41.00 21.19 5.18
C PHE A 613 -41.39 19.73 5.47
N SER A 614 -42.26 19.17 4.62
CA SER A 614 -42.76 17.80 4.73
C SER A 614 -42.52 17.07 3.42
N GLU A 615 -41.56 16.18 3.40
CA GLU A 615 -41.14 15.41 2.23
C GLU A 615 -42.20 14.40 1.76
N SER A 616 -43.17 14.05 2.61
CA SER A 616 -44.32 13.19 2.23
C SER A 616 -45.43 13.92 1.44
N ALA A 617 -45.46 15.25 1.45
CA ALA A 617 -46.62 16.02 0.96
C ALA A 617 -46.39 16.77 -0.37
N ASN A 618 -45.17 17.25 -0.67
CA ASN A 618 -44.89 17.98 -1.91
C ASN A 618 -43.38 18.11 -2.22
N LEU A 619 -42.84 17.17 -3.02
CA LEU A 619 -41.43 17.09 -3.47
C LEU A 619 -41.18 17.71 -4.87
N ALA A 620 -42.11 18.49 -5.41
CA ALA A 620 -41.93 19.06 -6.74
C ALA A 620 -40.81 20.12 -6.76
N ILE A 621 -40.10 20.26 -7.90
CA ILE A 621 -39.09 21.31 -8.18
C ILE A 621 -39.60 22.73 -7.84
N ALA A 622 -40.93 22.95 -7.83
CA ALA A 622 -41.56 24.22 -7.47
C ALA A 622 -41.62 24.51 -5.95
N ASN A 623 -41.35 23.53 -5.09
CA ASN A 623 -41.33 23.66 -3.63
C ASN A 623 -40.16 22.87 -3.00
N PRO A 624 -38.89 23.19 -3.34
CA PRO A 624 -37.74 22.46 -2.81
C PRO A 624 -37.49 22.88 -1.35
N GLY A 625 -37.23 21.91 -0.48
CA GLY A 625 -36.90 22.14 0.93
C GLY A 625 -36.08 20.97 1.48
N ARG A 626 -35.53 21.15 2.68
CA ARG A 626 -34.78 20.13 3.44
C ARG A 626 -35.19 20.16 4.91
N ASN A 627 -35.51 19.03 5.53
CA ASN A 627 -35.92 18.99 6.94
C ASN A 627 -34.99 18.17 7.85
N ASP A 628 -33.76 18.64 8.03
CA ASP A 628 -32.77 17.96 8.89
C ASP A 628 -33.12 17.96 10.38
N PRO A 629 -32.69 16.92 11.13
CA PRO A 629 -32.87 16.86 12.58
C PRO A 629 -32.08 17.94 13.33
N CYS A 630 -32.63 18.41 14.46
CA CYS A 630 -31.99 19.42 15.31
C CYS A 630 -30.94 18.77 16.22
N GLY A 631 -29.82 19.47 16.47
CA GLY A 631 -28.82 19.01 17.43
C GLY A 631 -29.30 19.15 18.88
N ALA A 632 -29.30 18.05 19.63
CA ALA A 632 -29.39 18.11 21.09
C ALA A 632 -28.01 18.51 21.65
N THR A 633 -27.95 19.55 22.48
CA THR A 633 -26.71 19.92 23.17
C THR A 633 -26.24 18.79 24.12
N PRO A 634 -24.92 18.59 24.35
CA PRO A 634 -24.39 17.50 25.17
C PRO A 634 -24.83 17.47 26.66
N SER A 635 -25.56 18.48 27.13
CA SER A 635 -25.94 18.66 28.54
C SER A 635 -27.39 18.25 28.88
N GLY A 636 -27.91 17.18 28.27
CA GLY A 636 -29.18 16.55 28.67
C GLY A 636 -30.41 16.88 27.81
N PRO A 637 -31.59 16.31 28.12
CA PRO A 637 -32.72 16.17 27.20
C PRO A 637 -33.58 17.45 27.05
N THR A 638 -33.06 18.61 27.42
CA THR A 638 -33.72 19.87 27.10
C THR A 638 -33.34 20.27 25.70
N ILE A 639 -34.20 19.92 24.74
CA ILE A 639 -34.28 20.60 23.44
C ILE A 639 -34.22 22.12 23.73
N PRO A 640 -33.22 22.86 23.22
CA PRO A 640 -33.16 24.29 23.40
C PRO A 640 -34.48 24.95 22.94
N PRO A 641 -35.07 25.87 23.71
CA PRO A 641 -36.32 26.56 23.33
C PRO A 641 -36.21 27.45 22.09
N ASP A 642 -35.06 27.46 21.39
CA ASP A 642 -34.71 28.33 20.28
C ASP A 642 -34.42 27.60 18.94
N CYS A 643 -35.21 26.57 18.64
CA CYS A 643 -35.68 26.37 17.24
C CYS A 643 -36.70 27.46 16.81
N SER A 644 -36.69 28.63 17.47
CA SER A 644 -37.35 29.88 17.11
C SER A 644 -36.48 31.08 17.56
N PRO A 645 -36.55 32.24 16.87
CA PRO A 645 -35.64 33.39 17.04
C PRO A 645 -35.57 33.92 18.49
N PRO A 646 -34.43 34.48 18.98
CA PRO A 646 -33.40 35.21 18.21
C PRO A 646 -31.99 34.57 18.16
N TYR A 647 -31.80 33.35 18.65
CA TYR A 647 -30.50 32.67 18.55
C TYR A 647 -30.43 31.80 17.29
N VAL A 648 -29.87 32.37 16.22
CA VAL A 648 -29.68 31.78 14.88
C VAL A 648 -28.37 30.95 14.77
N GLY A 649 -27.85 30.43 15.88
CA GLY A 649 -26.52 29.83 15.96
C GLY A 649 -26.48 28.31 15.73
N TYR A 650 -25.94 27.90 14.58
CA TYR A 650 -25.51 26.54 14.17
C TYR A 650 -26.58 25.49 13.82
N ASN A 651 -27.24 25.68 12.68
CA ASN A 651 -27.92 24.59 11.94
C ASN A 651 -27.01 23.93 10.87
N SER A 652 -25.70 24.20 10.87
CA SER A 652 -24.78 23.59 9.91
C SER A 652 -24.34 22.21 10.39
N HIS A 653 -24.34 21.22 9.49
CA HIS A 653 -23.98 19.85 9.81
C HIS A 653 -23.29 19.17 8.63
N ALA A 654 -22.62 18.05 8.94
CA ALA A 654 -22.15 17.12 7.93
C ALA A 654 -22.77 15.75 8.19
N ALA A 655 -23.08 15.02 7.13
CA ALA A 655 -23.70 13.71 7.27
C ALA A 655 -23.32 12.74 6.15
N ILE A 656 -23.34 11.46 6.47
CA ILE A 656 -23.31 10.39 5.47
C ILE A 656 -24.71 10.24 4.92
N VAL A 657 -24.85 10.25 3.60
CA VAL A 657 -26.14 10.12 2.90
C VAL A 657 -26.06 9.06 1.81
N TYR A 658 -27.17 8.38 1.60
CA TYR A 658 -27.44 7.38 0.57
C TYR A 658 -28.67 7.83 -0.24
N TRP A 659 -29.13 6.98 -1.15
CA TRP A 659 -30.18 7.35 -2.10
C TRP A 659 -31.63 7.26 -1.58
N GLY A 660 -31.84 6.95 -0.29
CA GLY A 660 -33.18 6.85 0.28
C GLY A 660 -34.03 5.79 -0.41
N HIS A 661 -35.28 6.07 -0.71
CA HIS A 661 -36.21 5.13 -1.34
C HIS A 661 -35.97 4.98 -2.85
N GLU A 662 -35.87 3.73 -3.33
CA GLU A 662 -35.85 3.45 -4.78
C GLU A 662 -37.25 3.38 -5.41
N TYR A 663 -38.25 3.04 -4.59
CA TYR A 663 -39.63 2.81 -5.02
C TYR A 663 -40.61 3.59 -4.17
N GLN A 664 -41.81 3.83 -4.71
CA GLN A 664 -42.91 4.35 -3.92
C GLN A 664 -43.15 3.45 -2.71
N ASN A 665 -43.32 4.05 -1.54
CA ASN A 665 -43.47 3.32 -0.29
C ASN A 665 -44.58 3.95 0.55
N SER A 666 -45.65 3.19 0.78
CA SER A 666 -46.79 3.67 1.56
C SER A 666 -46.55 3.68 3.08
N THR A 667 -45.49 3.03 3.57
CA THR A 667 -45.16 2.98 5.00
C THR A 667 -44.51 4.29 5.45
N ASP A 668 -43.67 4.87 4.59
CA ASP A 668 -43.03 6.17 4.79
C ASP A 668 -43.68 7.30 3.95
N ASP A 669 -44.87 7.06 3.39
CA ASP A 669 -45.64 8.00 2.55
C ASP A 669 -44.86 8.59 1.34
N VAL A 670 -43.92 7.81 0.79
CA VAL A 670 -43.10 8.22 -0.36
C VAL A 670 -43.84 7.94 -1.67
N THR A 671 -44.25 9.00 -2.35
CA THR A 671 -44.94 8.94 -3.64
C THR A 671 -44.03 9.23 -4.85
N ARG A 672 -42.87 9.84 -4.62
CA ARG A 672 -41.87 10.18 -5.66
C ARG A 672 -40.45 9.83 -5.17
N PRO A 673 -40.05 8.55 -5.21
CA PRO A 673 -38.76 8.09 -4.70
C PRO A 673 -37.56 8.77 -5.39
N GLN A 674 -37.68 9.09 -6.67
CA GLN A 674 -36.64 9.80 -7.41
C GLN A 674 -36.35 11.21 -6.87
N ASP A 675 -37.33 11.83 -6.19
CA ASP A 675 -37.25 13.15 -5.58
C ASP A 675 -36.99 13.05 -4.06
N ASP A 676 -36.75 11.84 -3.53
CA ASP A 676 -36.34 11.62 -2.14
C ASP A 676 -35.00 12.32 -1.93
N ASP A 677 -35.02 13.36 -1.11
CA ASP A 677 -33.92 14.31 -1.02
C ASP A 677 -32.71 13.77 -0.28
N ASN A 678 -32.80 12.58 0.34
CA ASN A 678 -31.83 11.89 1.20
C ASN A 678 -32.14 11.96 2.73
N VAL A 679 -33.42 12.10 3.10
CA VAL A 679 -33.91 12.22 4.49
C VAL A 679 -33.21 11.31 5.49
N HIS A 680 -32.71 11.90 6.58
CA HIS A 680 -32.08 11.17 7.67
C HIS A 680 -33.05 10.22 8.39
N GLY A 681 -32.62 8.97 8.59
CA GLY A 681 -33.40 7.93 9.25
C GLY A 681 -34.35 7.16 8.32
N TYR A 682 -34.38 7.47 7.03
CA TYR A 682 -35.21 6.78 6.03
C TYR A 682 -34.38 6.02 5.00
N PRO A 683 -34.92 4.97 4.34
CA PRO A 683 -36.21 4.31 4.64
C PRO A 683 -36.26 3.71 6.06
N THR A 684 -37.42 3.76 6.71
CA THR A 684 -37.58 3.18 8.06
C THR A 684 -37.45 1.67 8.04
N THR A 685 -37.13 1.05 9.18
CA THR A 685 -37.05 -0.42 9.29
C THR A 685 -38.34 -1.13 8.84
N GLY A 686 -39.50 -0.49 9.00
CA GLY A 686 -40.79 -1.01 8.51
C GLY A 686 -40.84 -1.04 6.98
N SER A 687 -40.44 0.06 6.33
CA SER A 687 -40.35 0.20 4.87
C SER A 687 -39.37 -0.75 4.22
N GLN A 688 -38.31 -1.12 4.93
CA GLN A 688 -37.27 -2.03 4.46
C GLN A 688 -37.74 -3.49 4.37
N SER A 689 -38.82 -3.88 5.05
CA SER A 689 -39.30 -5.27 5.07
C SER A 689 -40.11 -5.69 3.83
N ALA A 690 -40.49 -4.74 2.97
CA ALA A 690 -41.45 -4.95 1.88
C ALA A 690 -40.82 -5.32 0.52
N TYR A 691 -39.49 -5.24 0.36
CA TYR A 691 -38.81 -5.43 -0.93
C TYR A 691 -37.59 -6.36 -0.83
N PRO A 692 -37.27 -7.14 -1.89
CA PRO A 692 -36.09 -8.00 -1.94
C PRO A 692 -34.78 -7.21 -2.08
N HIS A 693 -34.84 -5.98 -2.58
CA HIS A 693 -33.74 -5.01 -2.66
C HIS A 693 -34.00 -3.88 -1.68
N ILE A 694 -33.13 -3.74 -0.67
CA ILE A 694 -33.35 -2.80 0.42
C ILE A 694 -32.35 -1.66 0.27
N ALA A 695 -32.84 -0.47 -0.06
CA ALA A 695 -31.98 0.70 -0.05
C ALA A 695 -31.40 0.94 1.36
N PRO A 696 -30.12 1.37 1.48
CA PRO A 696 -29.53 1.68 2.77
C PRO A 696 -30.34 2.73 3.51
N GLN A 697 -30.51 2.53 4.82
CA GLN A 697 -31.03 3.59 5.68
C GLN A 697 -30.01 4.72 5.78
N ASN A 698 -30.42 5.94 5.49
CA ASN A 698 -29.66 7.12 5.86
C ASN A 698 -29.53 7.16 7.39
N PRO A 699 -28.34 7.44 7.95
CA PRO A 699 -28.16 7.55 9.39
C PRO A 699 -29.24 8.45 10.01
N GLY A 700 -29.91 7.95 11.05
CA GLY A 700 -30.93 8.69 11.81
C GLY A 700 -30.35 9.41 13.03
N ASP A 701 -31.14 10.33 13.59
CA ASP A 701 -30.86 11.26 14.72
C ASP A 701 -29.79 10.79 15.74
N ILE A 702 -28.96 11.72 16.22
CA ILE A 702 -27.85 11.55 17.17
C ILE A 702 -28.26 10.83 18.48
N ASN A 703 -29.54 10.85 18.82
CA ASN A 703 -30.08 10.12 19.97
C ASN A 703 -30.13 8.59 19.78
N ALA A 704 -29.93 8.07 18.57
CA ALA A 704 -30.01 6.65 18.22
C ALA A 704 -28.65 5.88 18.29
N ALA A 705 -27.59 6.49 18.82
CA ALA A 705 -26.23 5.92 18.85
C ALA A 705 -25.60 5.66 17.46
N THR A 706 -26.16 6.20 16.37
CA THR A 706 -25.61 6.10 15.01
C THR A 706 -24.61 7.22 14.71
N PRO A 707 -23.31 6.93 14.47
CA PRO A 707 -22.27 7.95 14.28
C PRO A 707 -22.27 8.66 12.90
N GLY A 708 -23.39 8.70 12.18
CA GLY A 708 -23.44 9.13 10.78
C GLY A 708 -23.76 10.62 10.51
N ILE A 709 -24.08 11.41 11.53
CA ILE A 709 -24.35 12.86 11.44
C ILE A 709 -23.52 13.58 12.51
N ALA A 710 -22.90 14.71 12.14
CA ALA A 710 -22.17 15.57 13.07
C ALA A 710 -22.48 17.04 12.85
N PHE A 711 -22.77 17.78 13.92
CA PHE A 711 -22.89 19.23 13.88
C PHE A 711 -21.50 19.85 13.78
N VAL A 712 -21.19 20.39 12.60
CA VAL A 712 -19.95 21.08 12.30
C VAL A 712 -20.32 22.53 12.07
N ASN A 713 -19.82 23.44 12.92
CA ASN A 713 -19.92 24.87 12.61
C ASN A 713 -19.16 25.11 11.31
N MET A 714 -19.83 25.57 10.25
CA MET A 714 -19.26 25.93 8.95
C MET A 714 -19.45 27.42 8.61
N ARG A 715 -19.68 28.27 9.62
CA ARG A 715 -19.92 29.71 9.51
C ARG A 715 -18.99 30.55 10.41
N ASP A 716 -18.82 31.81 10.04
CA ASP A 716 -18.24 32.95 10.79
C ASP A 716 -16.85 32.75 11.43
N GLN A 717 -15.81 33.27 10.78
CA GLN A 717 -14.56 33.71 11.43
C GLN A 717 -13.91 34.95 10.79
N SER A 718 -13.53 35.89 11.65
CA SER A 718 -12.87 37.13 11.26
C SER A 718 -11.37 36.99 10.97
N SER A 719 -10.67 35.97 11.52
CA SER A 719 -9.21 35.82 11.35
C SER A 719 -8.76 35.33 9.97
N GLU A 720 -9.69 34.84 9.15
CA GLU A 720 -9.47 34.45 7.75
C GLU A 720 -9.96 35.54 6.77
N GLY A 721 -10.24 36.76 7.26
CA GLY A 721 -10.71 37.90 6.46
C GLY A 721 -12.21 37.83 6.13
N ASP A 722 -13.06 37.75 7.16
CA ASP A 722 -14.53 37.67 7.07
C ASP A 722 -15.03 36.45 6.23
N ASN A 723 -14.59 35.23 6.56
CA ASN A 723 -14.88 33.99 5.81
C ASN A 723 -15.34 32.83 6.72
N SER A 724 -15.81 31.70 6.15
CA SER A 724 -15.83 30.42 6.88
C SER A 724 -14.41 29.85 7.04
N TYR A 725 -14.22 28.90 7.97
CA TYR A 725 -12.96 28.16 8.07
C TYR A 725 -12.63 27.42 6.75
N LEU A 726 -11.35 27.25 6.47
CA LEU A 726 -10.86 26.22 5.55
C LEU A 726 -11.00 24.86 6.24
N TYR A 727 -11.70 23.92 5.62
CA TYR A 727 -11.82 22.55 6.13
C TYR A 727 -10.97 21.60 5.32
N HIS A 728 -10.36 20.66 6.04
CA HIS A 728 -9.74 19.46 5.52
C HIS A 728 -10.73 18.32 5.69
N VAL A 729 -11.01 17.60 4.61
CA VAL A 729 -11.88 16.43 4.61
C VAL A 729 -11.11 15.25 4.11
N ARG A 730 -11.18 14.15 4.85
CA ARG A 730 -10.77 12.83 4.39
C ARG A 730 -11.95 11.88 4.47
N VAL A 731 -12.20 11.16 3.39
CA VAL A 731 -13.23 10.11 3.31
C VAL A 731 -12.56 8.78 3.05
N GLU A 732 -12.84 7.79 3.88
CA GLU A 732 -12.45 6.39 3.68
C GLU A 732 -13.72 5.56 3.46
N VAL A 733 -13.75 4.84 2.35
CA VAL A 733 -14.81 3.90 2.01
C VAL A 733 -14.18 2.53 1.82
N ASP A 734 -14.33 1.66 2.80
CA ASP A 734 -13.83 0.29 2.78
C ASP A 734 -14.99 -0.67 2.54
N ARG A 735 -14.82 -1.68 1.67
CA ARG A 735 -15.79 -2.77 1.54
C ARG A 735 -15.63 -3.71 2.74
N VAL A 736 -16.66 -3.85 3.57
CA VAL A 736 -16.66 -4.68 4.79
C VAL A 736 -17.81 -5.69 4.76
N GLY A 737 -17.54 -6.99 4.69
CA GLY A 737 -18.56 -8.02 4.84
C GLY A 737 -19.67 -8.09 3.75
N GLY A 738 -20.16 -9.29 3.50
CA GLY A 738 -21.28 -9.59 2.59
C GLY A 738 -21.28 -11.08 2.26
N TYR A 739 -22.23 -11.83 2.82
CA TYR A 739 -22.45 -13.31 2.80
C TYR A 739 -21.25 -14.27 2.99
N ALA A 740 -20.02 -13.74 3.01
CA ALA A 740 -18.76 -14.37 3.34
C ALA A 740 -18.04 -13.41 4.31
N GLU A 741 -18.43 -13.45 5.59
CA GLU A 741 -17.75 -12.67 6.61
C GLU A 741 -16.28 -13.11 6.69
N LEU A 742 -15.37 -12.14 6.53
CA LEU A 742 -13.89 -12.23 6.59
C LEU A 742 -13.16 -12.81 5.36
N SER A 743 -13.83 -12.98 4.24
CA SER A 743 -13.26 -13.56 3.02
C SER A 743 -12.76 -12.51 2.03
N PRO A 744 -11.47 -12.49 1.62
CA PRO A 744 -11.04 -11.76 0.43
C PRO A 744 -11.86 -12.21 -0.78
N LEU A 745 -12.48 -11.28 -1.51
CA LEU A 745 -13.11 -11.57 -2.79
C LEU A 745 -12.00 -11.56 -3.84
N VAL A 746 -11.66 -12.75 -4.36
CA VAL A 746 -10.64 -12.90 -5.40
C VAL A 746 -11.32 -12.99 -6.77
N PRO A 747 -10.64 -12.56 -7.86
CA PRO A 747 -11.25 -12.53 -9.19
C PRO A 747 -11.83 -13.87 -9.63
N GLU A 748 -12.89 -13.79 -10.43
CA GLU A 748 -13.67 -14.95 -10.89
C GLU A 748 -12.79 -16.01 -11.57
N ALA A 749 -13.15 -17.28 -11.41
CA ALA A 749 -12.57 -18.38 -12.17
C ALA A 749 -13.53 -18.77 -13.29
N ARG A 750 -12.98 -19.12 -14.45
CA ARG A 750 -13.79 -19.60 -15.57
C ARG A 750 -14.35 -20.98 -15.29
N ALA A 751 -13.57 -21.87 -14.68
CA ALA A 751 -13.99 -23.22 -14.35
C ALA A 751 -13.61 -23.62 -12.90
N ALA A 752 -14.27 -24.64 -12.36
CA ALA A 752 -13.81 -25.33 -11.17
C ALA A 752 -13.66 -26.83 -11.43
N ALA A 753 -12.47 -27.35 -11.13
CA ALA A 753 -12.20 -28.77 -11.12
C ALA A 753 -12.52 -29.35 -9.73
N THR A 754 -13.68 -29.99 -9.64
CA THR A 754 -14.14 -30.70 -8.44
C THR A 754 -13.66 -32.16 -8.37
N SER A 755 -12.80 -32.54 -9.32
CA SER A 755 -12.08 -33.81 -9.40
C SER A 755 -10.58 -33.55 -9.49
N LEU A 756 -9.76 -34.57 -9.18
CA LEU A 756 -8.31 -34.50 -9.28
C LEU A 756 -7.88 -34.02 -10.68
N ALA A 757 -7.02 -33.00 -10.72
CA ALA A 757 -6.44 -32.45 -11.94
C ALA A 757 -4.91 -32.50 -11.86
N ASP A 758 -4.24 -32.83 -12.96
CA ASP A 758 -2.78 -32.84 -13.03
C ASP A 758 -2.25 -31.41 -13.17
N LEU A 759 -1.50 -30.94 -12.18
CA LEU A 759 -0.93 -29.59 -12.18
C LEU A 759 0.15 -29.39 -13.24
N GLY A 760 0.88 -30.43 -13.64
CA GLY A 760 1.95 -30.36 -14.64
C GLY A 760 1.44 -30.52 -16.07
N SER A 761 0.33 -31.23 -16.25
CA SER A 761 -0.31 -31.52 -17.53
C SER A 761 -1.84 -31.57 -17.41
N PRO A 762 -2.51 -30.42 -17.25
CA PRO A 762 -3.94 -30.36 -16.90
C PRO A 762 -4.90 -30.83 -18.00
N GLY A 763 -4.42 -30.99 -19.24
CA GLY A 763 -5.27 -31.28 -20.40
C GLY A 763 -6.03 -30.04 -20.91
N ALA A 764 -6.76 -30.22 -22.01
CA ALA A 764 -7.48 -29.14 -22.68
C ALA A 764 -8.79 -28.73 -21.99
N THR A 765 -9.34 -29.60 -21.14
CA THR A 765 -10.66 -29.43 -20.53
C THR A 765 -10.59 -29.69 -19.03
N LEU A 766 -11.04 -28.74 -18.21
CA LEU A 766 -11.21 -28.91 -16.76
C LEU A 766 -12.60 -28.46 -16.33
N GLY A 767 -13.22 -29.17 -15.38
CA GLY A 767 -14.56 -28.81 -14.89
C GLY A 767 -15.65 -28.81 -15.98
N GLY A 768 -15.42 -29.50 -17.10
CA GLY A 768 -16.32 -29.50 -18.26
C GLY A 768 -16.19 -28.28 -19.19
N VAL A 769 -15.14 -27.47 -19.03
CA VAL A 769 -14.86 -26.27 -19.84
C VAL A 769 -13.58 -26.47 -20.63
N ASP A 770 -13.60 -26.18 -21.93
CA ASP A 770 -12.40 -26.11 -22.77
C ASP A 770 -11.65 -24.80 -22.50
N LEU A 771 -10.39 -24.92 -22.07
CA LEU A 771 -9.61 -23.80 -21.54
C LEU A 771 -8.63 -23.22 -22.57
N ALA A 772 -8.40 -21.92 -22.47
CA ALA A 772 -7.38 -21.18 -23.19
C ALA A 772 -6.28 -20.68 -22.23
N ALA A 773 -5.10 -20.40 -22.77
CA ALA A 773 -3.98 -19.86 -21.98
C ALA A 773 -4.39 -18.54 -21.32
N GLY A 774 -4.22 -18.44 -20.01
CA GLY A 774 -4.66 -17.32 -19.17
C GLY A 774 -5.97 -17.56 -18.41
N ASP A 775 -6.73 -18.63 -18.71
CA ASP A 775 -7.98 -18.91 -18.01
C ASP A 775 -7.73 -19.29 -16.55
N ARG A 776 -8.56 -18.72 -15.65
CA ARG A 776 -8.52 -19.01 -14.21
C ARG A 776 -9.36 -20.25 -13.90
N VAL A 777 -8.81 -21.14 -13.08
CA VAL A 777 -9.46 -22.38 -12.66
C VAL A 777 -9.32 -22.57 -11.16
N LEU A 778 -10.43 -22.86 -10.49
CA LEU A 778 -10.42 -23.28 -9.08
C LEU A 778 -10.22 -24.79 -8.98
N LEU A 779 -9.22 -25.24 -8.23
CA LEU A 779 -8.96 -26.65 -7.95
C LEU A 779 -9.34 -26.96 -6.50
N THR A 780 -10.23 -27.93 -6.30
CA THR A 780 -10.78 -28.24 -4.96
C THR A 780 -10.53 -29.68 -4.50
N ALA A 781 -9.93 -30.53 -5.34
CA ALA A 781 -9.85 -31.97 -5.14
C ALA A 781 -8.46 -32.57 -5.40
N GLN A 782 -7.40 -31.79 -5.12
CA GLN A 782 -6.02 -32.28 -5.20
C GLN A 782 -5.72 -33.34 -4.14
N THR A 783 -4.74 -34.21 -4.44
CA THR A 783 -4.31 -35.27 -3.53
C THR A 783 -3.74 -34.69 -2.24
N ASP A 784 -2.92 -33.65 -2.34
CA ASP A 784 -2.57 -32.80 -1.21
C ASP A 784 -3.51 -31.58 -1.19
N SER A 785 -4.23 -31.41 -0.09
CA SER A 785 -5.13 -30.27 0.09
C SER A 785 -4.42 -28.91 0.10
N ALA A 786 -3.10 -28.85 0.32
CA ALA A 786 -2.32 -27.61 0.19
C ALA A 786 -2.15 -27.15 -1.27
N ASP A 787 -2.30 -28.08 -2.22
CA ASP A 787 -2.27 -27.84 -3.67
C ASP A 787 -3.63 -27.43 -4.24
N ASN A 788 -4.70 -27.46 -3.44
CA ASN A 788 -5.93 -26.79 -3.82
C ASN A 788 -5.69 -25.27 -3.92
N GLY A 789 -6.59 -24.57 -4.60
CA GLY A 789 -6.49 -23.12 -4.80
C GLY A 789 -6.83 -22.69 -6.21
N ILE A 790 -6.49 -21.45 -6.54
CA ILE A 790 -6.82 -20.83 -7.82
C ILE A 790 -5.57 -20.80 -8.69
N TYR A 791 -5.71 -21.26 -9.92
CA TYR A 791 -4.62 -21.41 -10.87
C TYR A 791 -4.95 -20.75 -12.20
N VAL A 792 -3.91 -20.32 -12.90
CA VAL A 792 -3.95 -19.87 -14.30
C VAL A 792 -3.50 -21.02 -15.19
N TRP A 793 -4.38 -21.42 -16.10
CA TRP A 793 -4.10 -22.46 -17.08
C TRP A 793 -3.20 -21.92 -18.19
N GLN A 794 -2.13 -22.66 -18.53
CA GLN A 794 -1.11 -22.19 -19.50
C GLN A 794 -1.13 -22.97 -20.83
N GLY A 795 -1.59 -24.21 -20.80
CA GLY A 795 -1.54 -25.12 -21.93
C GLY A 795 -1.91 -26.54 -21.48
N PRO A 796 -2.33 -27.42 -22.40
CA PRO A 796 -2.80 -28.76 -22.04
C PRO A 796 -1.69 -29.68 -21.51
N SER A 797 -0.43 -29.37 -21.85
CA SER A 797 0.77 -30.11 -21.45
C SER A 797 1.79 -29.21 -20.74
N THR A 798 1.30 -28.13 -20.11
CA THR A 798 2.14 -27.13 -19.44
C THR A 798 1.64 -26.94 -18.02
N SER A 799 2.58 -26.82 -17.08
CA SER A 799 2.24 -26.69 -15.67
C SER A 799 1.36 -25.46 -15.45
N MET A 800 0.28 -25.63 -14.70
CA MET A 800 -0.54 -24.52 -14.23
C MET A 800 0.26 -23.68 -13.23
N LEU A 801 0.03 -22.37 -13.25
CA LEU A 801 0.62 -21.44 -12.27
C LEU A 801 -0.43 -21.08 -11.23
N ARG A 802 -0.05 -20.97 -9.95
CA ARG A 802 -0.95 -20.39 -8.95
C ARG A 802 -1.25 -18.94 -9.33
N ALA A 803 -2.49 -18.50 -9.16
CA ALA A 803 -2.88 -17.12 -9.49
C ALA A 803 -2.19 -16.14 -8.54
N ALA A 804 -1.58 -15.08 -9.08
CA ALA A 804 -0.75 -14.13 -8.34
C ALA A 804 -1.52 -13.21 -7.37
N ASP A 805 -2.85 -13.22 -7.44
CA ASP A 805 -3.78 -12.54 -6.52
C ASP A 805 -4.47 -13.52 -5.56
N ALA A 806 -3.97 -14.76 -5.51
CA ALA A 806 -4.41 -15.85 -4.66
C ALA A 806 -3.22 -16.75 -4.33
N ASP A 807 -2.06 -16.15 -4.02
CA ASP A 807 -0.80 -16.84 -3.71
C ASP A 807 -0.26 -16.52 -2.31
N SER A 808 -0.93 -15.64 -1.56
CA SER A 808 -0.61 -15.34 -0.17
C SER A 808 -1.68 -15.80 0.82
N ALA A 809 -1.26 -16.00 2.07
CA ALA A 809 -2.12 -16.35 3.20
C ALA A 809 -3.26 -15.33 3.42
N SER A 810 -2.96 -14.04 3.23
CA SER A 810 -3.92 -12.94 3.36
C SER A 810 -4.96 -12.90 2.24
N GLU A 811 -4.64 -13.44 1.07
CA GLU A 811 -5.56 -13.47 -0.07
C GLU A 811 -6.43 -14.73 -0.06
N LEU A 812 -5.93 -15.84 0.47
CA LEU A 812 -6.59 -17.14 0.44
C LEU A 812 -7.36 -17.50 1.72
N SER A 813 -6.97 -16.96 2.87
CA SER A 813 -7.68 -17.22 4.13
C SER A 813 -9.14 -16.79 4.03
N TYR A 814 -10.02 -17.79 4.08
CA TYR A 814 -11.45 -17.64 3.91
C TYR A 814 -11.91 -17.13 2.54
N ALA A 815 -11.03 -16.97 1.54
CA ALA A 815 -11.34 -16.34 0.26
C ALA A 815 -12.62 -16.83 -0.43
N ALA A 816 -13.29 -15.94 -1.15
CA ALA A 816 -14.46 -16.26 -1.94
C ALA A 816 -14.26 -15.88 -3.41
N LEU A 817 -14.74 -16.72 -4.32
CA LEU A 817 -14.81 -16.39 -5.74
C LEU A 817 -16.09 -16.92 -6.38
N ARG A 818 -16.39 -16.39 -7.56
CA ARG A 818 -17.40 -16.94 -8.45
C ARG A 818 -16.76 -17.76 -9.56
N VAL A 819 -17.38 -18.89 -9.87
CA VAL A 819 -17.05 -19.73 -11.03
C VAL A 819 -18.11 -19.51 -12.10
N THR A 820 -17.69 -19.17 -13.32
CA THR A 820 -18.59 -18.65 -14.36
C THR A 820 -19.06 -19.68 -15.39
N GLU A 821 -18.30 -20.76 -15.60
CA GLU A 821 -18.63 -21.83 -16.55
C GLU A 821 -18.37 -23.25 -15.97
N GLY A 822 -18.94 -24.26 -16.62
CA GLY A 822 -18.71 -25.67 -16.30
C GLY A 822 -19.62 -26.25 -15.21
N SER A 823 -19.24 -27.42 -14.69
CA SER A 823 -20.02 -28.17 -13.69
C SER A 823 -19.94 -27.56 -12.28
N GLY A 824 -19.00 -26.64 -12.06
CA GLY A 824 -18.81 -25.95 -10.79
C GLY A 824 -19.36 -24.52 -10.75
N VAL A 825 -20.21 -24.10 -11.70
CA VAL A 825 -20.78 -22.75 -11.74
C VAL A 825 -21.47 -22.39 -10.42
N GLY A 826 -21.07 -21.25 -9.86
CA GLY A 826 -21.60 -20.76 -8.58
C GLY A 826 -20.53 -20.10 -7.71
N TYR A 827 -20.90 -19.75 -6.49
CA TYR A 827 -20.00 -19.15 -5.51
C TYR A 827 -19.29 -20.23 -4.71
N TRP A 828 -17.97 -20.07 -4.57
CA TRP A 828 -17.10 -20.95 -3.80
C TRP A 828 -16.42 -20.16 -2.70
N GLN A 829 -16.28 -20.80 -1.54
CA GLN A 829 -15.65 -20.20 -0.38
C GLN A 829 -14.59 -21.14 0.18
N GLN A 830 -13.41 -20.61 0.43
CA GLN A 830 -12.38 -21.25 1.22
C GLN A 830 -12.83 -21.21 2.69
N ILE A 831 -12.80 -22.33 3.40
CA ILE A 831 -13.39 -22.45 4.75
C ILE A 831 -12.38 -22.70 5.87
N ALA A 832 -11.09 -22.52 5.62
CA ALA A 832 -10.01 -22.81 6.58
C ALA A 832 -9.01 -21.66 6.66
N GLN A 833 -8.47 -21.36 7.84
CA GLN A 833 -7.40 -20.37 7.93
C GLN A 833 -6.15 -20.86 7.18
N VAL A 834 -5.55 -20.00 6.36
CA VAL A 834 -4.30 -20.27 5.62
C VAL A 834 -3.24 -19.31 6.12
N LEU A 835 -2.19 -19.83 6.76
CA LEU A 835 -1.05 -19.05 7.27
C LEU A 835 0.18 -19.25 6.37
N ASN A 836 0.29 -20.38 5.68
CA ASN A 836 1.36 -20.72 4.78
C ASN A 836 0.83 -21.40 3.50
N VAL A 837 0.87 -20.70 2.37
CA VAL A 837 0.39 -21.22 1.07
C VAL A 837 1.32 -22.32 0.56
N GLY A 838 0.75 -23.46 0.19
CA GLY A 838 1.52 -24.66 -0.17
C GLY A 838 1.98 -25.51 1.02
N GLY A 839 1.69 -25.08 2.25
CA GLY A 839 1.87 -25.90 3.46
C GLY A 839 0.56 -26.22 4.18
N ASP A 840 -0.38 -25.26 4.23
CA ASP A 840 -1.66 -25.42 4.90
C ASP A 840 -2.77 -25.94 3.95
N PRO A 841 -3.68 -26.79 4.42
CA PRO A 841 -4.85 -27.24 3.65
C PRO A 841 -5.73 -26.09 3.15
N GLN A 842 -6.03 -26.09 1.84
CA GLN A 842 -7.00 -25.19 1.24
C GLN A 842 -8.32 -25.94 0.97
N LEU A 843 -9.31 -25.69 1.82
CA LEU A 843 -10.60 -26.36 1.75
C LEU A 843 -11.63 -25.43 1.10
N TRP A 844 -12.09 -25.77 -0.09
CA TRP A 844 -13.08 -24.98 -0.84
C TRP A 844 -14.45 -25.66 -0.82
N ARG A 845 -15.46 -24.90 -0.41
CA ARG A 845 -16.85 -25.34 -0.30
C ARG A 845 -17.70 -24.57 -1.31
N PHE A 846 -18.49 -25.32 -2.07
CA PHE A 846 -19.56 -24.74 -2.88
C PHE A 846 -20.64 -24.12 -1.98
N HIS A 847 -20.99 -22.87 -2.24
CA HIS A 847 -21.95 -22.11 -1.44
C HIS A 847 -23.33 -22.05 -2.09
N SER A 848 -23.44 -21.47 -3.28
CA SER A 848 -24.71 -21.37 -4.01
C SER A 848 -24.50 -21.40 -5.53
N SER A 849 -25.48 -21.95 -6.25
CA SER A 849 -25.49 -22.04 -7.72
C SER A 849 -26.06 -20.80 -8.41
N GLN A 850 -26.66 -19.87 -7.67
CA GLN A 850 -27.35 -18.69 -8.21
C GLN A 850 -27.08 -17.48 -7.29
N PRO A 851 -26.87 -16.27 -7.84
CA PRO A 851 -26.97 -15.05 -7.07
C PRO A 851 -28.41 -14.87 -6.57
N ILE A 852 -28.60 -14.88 -5.26
CA ILE A 852 -29.65 -14.07 -4.64
C ILE A 852 -29.15 -12.63 -4.71
N ALA A 853 -30.03 -11.62 -4.71
CA ALA A 853 -29.70 -10.21 -4.53
C ALA A 853 -28.65 -10.01 -3.42
N SER A 854 -27.39 -10.10 -3.79
CA SER A 854 -26.27 -10.02 -2.86
C SER A 854 -25.97 -8.56 -2.71
N GLY A 855 -25.53 -8.18 -1.53
CA GLY A 855 -25.09 -6.82 -1.27
C GLY A 855 -23.77 -6.86 -0.55
N SER A 856 -22.95 -5.87 -0.81
CA SER A 856 -21.69 -5.67 -0.10
C SER A 856 -21.93 -4.62 0.96
N ASN A 857 -21.46 -4.83 2.20
CA ASN A 857 -21.42 -3.71 3.12
C ASN A 857 -20.18 -2.87 2.84
N PHE A 858 -20.36 -1.58 3.07
CA PHE A 858 -19.35 -0.55 2.95
C PHE A 858 -19.27 0.14 4.30
N GLN A 859 -18.06 0.23 4.86
CA GLN A 859 -17.76 1.07 5.99
C GLN A 859 -17.33 2.43 5.46
N ILE A 860 -18.13 3.44 5.75
CA ILE A 860 -17.87 4.83 5.40
C ILE A 860 -17.36 5.51 6.67
N ARG A 861 -16.23 6.21 6.56
CA ARG A 861 -15.65 7.04 7.62
C ARG A 861 -15.21 8.37 7.05
N ALA A 862 -15.52 9.47 7.72
CA ALA A 862 -15.05 10.78 7.32
C ALA A 862 -14.45 11.54 8.51
N TRP A 863 -13.29 12.17 8.30
CA TRP A 863 -12.68 13.12 9.23
C TRP A 863 -12.83 14.50 8.63
N ILE A 864 -13.39 15.42 9.42
CA ILE A 864 -13.65 16.81 9.03
C ILE A 864 -12.98 17.69 10.07
N GLU A 865 -11.97 18.45 9.64
CA GLU A 865 -11.16 19.26 10.55
C GLU A 865 -10.92 20.64 9.95
N SER A 866 -11.18 21.69 10.73
CA SER A 866 -10.78 23.06 10.40
C SER A 866 -9.25 23.18 10.37
N ASP A 867 -8.72 23.98 9.46
CA ASP A 867 -7.29 24.27 9.41
C ASP A 867 -6.82 24.88 10.74
N SER A 868 -5.68 24.38 11.25
CA SER A 868 -5.13 24.80 12.53
C SER A 868 -3.73 24.23 12.76
N LEU A 869 -2.81 25.08 13.24
CA LEU A 869 -1.48 24.65 13.68
C LEU A 869 -1.54 23.58 14.79
N THR A 870 -2.58 23.60 15.63
CA THR A 870 -2.76 22.60 16.69
C THR A 870 -3.16 21.22 16.16
N LYS A 871 -3.71 21.17 14.95
CA LYS A 871 -4.16 19.95 14.27
C LYS A 871 -3.23 19.55 13.11
N ALA A 872 -2.09 20.23 12.94
CA ALA A 872 -1.20 20.02 11.80
C ALA A 872 -0.77 18.55 11.61
N GLN A 873 -0.52 17.81 12.69
CA GLN A 873 -0.18 16.39 12.61
C GLN A 873 -1.34 15.52 12.11
N LEU A 874 -2.56 15.79 12.57
CA LEU A 874 -3.77 15.11 12.11
C LEU A 874 -4.06 15.46 10.64
N ILE A 875 -3.95 16.73 10.27
CA ILE A 875 -4.14 17.20 8.89
C ILE A 875 -3.10 16.56 7.95
N ALA A 876 -1.85 16.46 8.38
CA ALA A 876 -0.80 15.77 7.63
C ALA A 876 -1.13 14.27 7.43
N ALA A 877 -1.62 13.60 8.47
CA ALA A 877 -2.11 12.22 8.35
C ALA A 877 -3.33 12.13 7.42
N MET A 878 -4.25 13.09 7.48
CA MET A 878 -5.44 13.12 6.62
C MET A 878 -5.08 13.24 5.13
N GLN A 879 -3.99 13.91 4.79
CA GLN A 879 -3.48 14.03 3.42
C GLN A 879 -2.85 12.74 2.86
N ASP A 880 -2.43 11.80 3.72
CA ASP A 880 -1.84 10.53 3.30
C ASP A 880 -2.92 9.48 3.01
N THR A 881 -3.50 9.48 1.80
CA THR A 881 -4.58 8.56 1.42
C THR A 881 -4.13 7.12 1.16
N THR A 882 -2.85 6.78 1.31
CA THR A 882 -2.37 5.44 0.94
C THR A 882 -2.45 4.43 2.09
N ARG A 883 -2.62 4.87 3.34
CA ARG A 883 -2.94 4.03 4.52
C ARG A 883 -4.28 4.43 5.13
N SER A 884 -4.85 3.65 6.05
CA SER A 884 -6.03 4.10 6.80
C SER A 884 -5.65 5.07 7.93
N MET A 885 -6.60 5.88 8.39
CA MET A 885 -6.38 6.74 9.56
C MET A 885 -6.07 5.95 10.84
N ASP A 886 -6.59 4.73 10.97
CA ASP A 886 -6.26 3.83 12.09
C ASP A 886 -4.78 3.45 12.12
N GLN A 887 -4.11 3.43 10.95
CA GLN A 887 -2.68 3.16 10.84
C GLN A 887 -1.85 4.43 11.02
N LEU A 888 -2.28 5.53 10.40
CA LEU A 888 -1.51 6.77 10.35
C LEU A 888 -1.58 7.57 11.65
N TYR A 889 -2.75 7.59 12.28
CA TYR A 889 -3.02 8.44 13.44
C TYR A 889 -4.04 7.77 14.36
N PRO A 890 -3.71 6.60 14.97
CA PRO A 890 -4.63 5.84 15.83
C PRO A 890 -5.01 6.58 17.12
N MET A 891 -4.12 7.43 17.63
CA MET A 891 -4.29 8.15 18.88
C MET A 891 -4.13 9.66 18.63
N ARG A 892 -5.12 10.44 19.04
CA ARG A 892 -5.09 11.90 18.99
C ARG A 892 -4.47 12.44 20.28
N ARG A 893 -3.47 13.32 20.12
CA ARG A 893 -2.88 14.08 21.22
C ARG A 893 -3.82 15.21 21.67
N GLU A 894 -4.01 15.32 22.98
CA GLU A 894 -4.89 16.30 23.62
C GLU A 894 -4.06 17.27 24.48
N ALA A 895 -4.49 17.56 25.71
CA ALA A 895 -3.79 18.42 26.65
C ALA A 895 -2.61 17.71 27.35
N ALA A 896 -1.73 18.49 27.99
CA ALA A 896 -0.70 17.95 28.86
C ALA A 896 -1.31 17.18 30.04
N CYS A 897 -0.63 16.14 30.51
CA CYS A 897 -1.10 15.35 31.64
C CYS A 897 -1.18 16.18 32.91
N GLY A 898 -2.20 15.90 33.73
CA GLY A 898 -2.32 16.46 35.07
C GLY A 898 -1.33 15.87 36.05
N VAL A 899 -1.28 16.43 37.27
CA VAL A 899 -0.45 15.96 38.37
C VAL A 899 -0.74 14.48 38.64
N GLY A 900 0.30 13.64 38.62
CA GLY A 900 0.17 12.19 38.80
C GLY A 900 -0.20 11.42 37.54
N ASN A 901 0.10 11.96 36.35
CA ASN A 901 -0.18 11.34 35.04
C ASN A 901 -1.68 11.08 34.80
N THR A 902 -2.53 11.95 35.34
CA THR A 902 -4.00 11.83 35.20
C THR A 902 -4.51 12.55 33.96
N CYS A 903 -5.48 11.94 33.27
CA CYS A 903 -6.17 12.53 32.13
C CYS A 903 -7.69 12.46 32.31
N PRO A 904 -8.46 13.29 31.57
CA PRO A 904 -9.92 13.17 31.50
C PRO A 904 -10.38 11.76 31.08
N SER A 905 -11.62 11.41 31.42
CA SER A 905 -12.21 10.10 31.06
C SER A 905 -12.13 9.82 29.56
N GLY A 906 -11.76 8.58 29.19
CA GLY A 906 -11.56 8.17 27.80
C GLY A 906 -10.21 8.55 27.21
N GLN A 907 -9.30 9.13 28.01
CA GLN A 907 -7.94 9.48 27.61
C GLN A 907 -6.90 8.73 28.45
N SER A 908 -5.71 8.52 27.89
CA SER A 908 -4.56 7.94 28.57
C SER A 908 -3.37 8.89 28.54
N CYS A 909 -2.68 9.05 29.66
CA CYS A 909 -1.44 9.82 29.71
C CYS A 909 -0.29 9.01 29.12
N SER A 910 0.36 9.55 28.11
CA SER A 910 1.62 9.02 27.59
C SER A 910 2.76 9.35 28.55
N LEU A 911 3.48 8.30 28.97
CA LEU A 911 4.63 8.44 29.88
C LEU A 911 5.88 8.98 29.17
N THR A 912 5.87 9.04 27.83
CA THR A 912 7.03 9.44 27.02
C THR A 912 7.09 10.96 26.82
N ASP A 913 5.94 11.59 26.57
CA ASP A 913 5.84 13.02 26.28
C ASP A 913 4.97 13.81 27.27
N SER A 914 4.34 13.12 28.23
CA SER A 914 3.45 13.72 29.25
C SER A 914 2.23 14.43 28.66
N TYR A 915 1.64 13.90 27.58
CA TYR A 915 0.36 14.35 27.03
C TYR A 915 -0.72 13.28 27.15
N CYS A 916 -1.97 13.73 27.28
CA CYS A 916 -3.15 12.87 27.21
C CYS A 916 -3.45 12.53 25.75
N TYR A 917 -3.84 11.28 25.51
CA TYR A 917 -4.21 10.76 24.20
C TYR A 917 -5.57 10.08 24.26
N ARG A 918 -6.33 10.16 23.17
CA ARG A 918 -7.57 9.37 22.99
C ARG A 918 -7.57 8.67 21.64
N PRO A 919 -8.35 7.59 21.45
CA PRO A 919 -8.55 7.01 20.14
C PRO A 919 -9.01 8.07 19.14
N ASN A 920 -8.40 8.08 17.95
CA ASN A 920 -8.83 8.95 16.88
C ASN A 920 -10.08 8.36 16.22
N ILE A 921 -11.24 8.94 16.53
CA ILE A 921 -12.54 8.51 16.01
C ILE A 921 -12.89 9.41 14.83
N PRO A 922 -13.42 8.88 13.71
CA PRO A 922 -13.90 9.70 12.61
C PRO A 922 -15.04 10.64 13.05
N THR A 923 -15.16 11.78 12.39
CA THR A 923 -16.26 12.72 12.58
C THR A 923 -17.60 12.09 12.19
N LEU A 924 -17.61 11.32 11.09
CA LEU A 924 -18.76 10.56 10.61
C LEU A 924 -18.38 9.10 10.43
N SER A 925 -19.24 8.17 10.82
CA SER A 925 -19.11 6.75 10.51
C SER A 925 -20.46 6.08 10.29
N SER A 926 -20.53 5.22 9.27
CA SER A 926 -21.69 4.39 8.98
C SER A 926 -21.25 3.12 8.28
N THR A 927 -22.01 2.04 8.46
CA THR A 927 -21.87 0.83 7.64
C THR A 927 -23.18 0.57 6.94
N ALA A 928 -23.15 0.51 5.60
CA ALA A 928 -24.34 0.32 4.78
C ALA A 928 -24.17 -0.85 3.81
N LYS A 929 -25.23 -1.65 3.65
CA LYS A 929 -25.30 -2.71 2.64
C LYS A 929 -25.80 -2.14 1.32
N VAL A 930 -24.94 -2.13 0.31
CA VAL A 930 -25.29 -1.76 -1.06
C VAL A 930 -25.55 -3.03 -1.85
N TYR A 931 -26.77 -3.18 -2.35
CA TYR A 931 -27.20 -4.32 -3.12
C TYR A 931 -26.69 -4.25 -4.58
N ASP A 932 -26.60 -5.42 -5.20
CA ASP A 932 -26.27 -5.57 -6.61
C ASP A 932 -27.31 -4.87 -7.49
N VAL A 933 -26.84 -4.24 -8.57
CA VAL A 933 -27.66 -3.49 -9.52
C VAL A 933 -28.37 -4.46 -10.48
N ALA A 934 -29.70 -4.37 -10.52
CA ALA A 934 -30.53 -5.13 -11.43
C ALA A 934 -30.38 -4.66 -12.90
N GLY A 935 -30.34 -5.62 -13.81
CA GLY A 935 -30.34 -5.44 -15.25
C GLY A 935 -31.59 -6.05 -15.89
N LEU A 936 -31.45 -6.57 -17.11
CA LEU A 936 -32.55 -7.18 -17.85
C LEU A 936 -32.90 -8.58 -17.32
N ALA A 937 -34.09 -9.07 -17.65
CA ALA A 937 -34.47 -10.45 -17.34
C ALA A 937 -33.59 -11.44 -18.12
N CYS A 938 -33.11 -12.49 -17.44
CA CYS A 938 -32.49 -13.64 -18.08
C CYS A 938 -33.55 -14.70 -18.36
N GLY A 939 -33.74 -15.06 -19.64
CA GLY A 939 -34.70 -16.10 -20.03
C GLY A 939 -34.29 -17.52 -19.58
N ALA A 940 -35.02 -18.54 -20.04
CA ALA A 940 -34.83 -19.97 -19.69
C ALA A 940 -33.46 -20.60 -20.10
N GLY A 941 -32.45 -19.79 -20.40
CA GLY A 941 -31.05 -20.17 -20.63
C GLY A 941 -30.04 -19.42 -19.75
N GLY A 942 -30.48 -18.58 -18.80
CA GLY A 942 -29.61 -17.93 -17.82
C GLY A 942 -28.59 -16.91 -18.38
N SER A 943 -28.72 -16.51 -19.65
CA SER A 943 -27.76 -15.61 -20.29
C SER A 943 -27.96 -14.15 -19.87
N CYS A 944 -26.87 -13.50 -19.50
CA CYS A 944 -26.81 -12.09 -19.13
C CYS A 944 -25.73 -11.36 -19.94
N ALA A 945 -25.82 -10.02 -19.99
CA ALA A 945 -24.76 -9.20 -20.57
C ALA A 945 -23.42 -9.41 -19.81
N PRO A 946 -22.26 -9.18 -20.46
CA PRO A 946 -20.96 -9.29 -19.79
C PRO A 946 -20.91 -8.51 -18.48
N GLY A 947 -20.43 -9.18 -17.42
CA GLY A 947 -20.35 -8.62 -16.07
C GLY A 947 -21.67 -8.61 -15.28
N TYR A 948 -22.73 -9.25 -15.80
CA TYR A 948 -23.96 -9.55 -15.07
C TYR A 948 -24.14 -11.07 -14.90
N ALA A 949 -24.85 -11.48 -13.85
CA ALA A 949 -25.18 -12.86 -13.53
C ALA A 949 -26.69 -13.03 -13.32
N CYS A 950 -27.28 -14.09 -13.88
CA CYS A 950 -28.71 -14.36 -13.74
C CYS A 950 -29.04 -14.77 -12.30
N GLY A 951 -29.93 -14.04 -11.64
CA GLY A 951 -30.41 -14.30 -10.28
C GLY A 951 -31.57 -15.29 -10.22
N THR A 952 -31.91 -15.72 -9.01
CA THR A 952 -32.97 -16.72 -8.75
C THR A 952 -34.38 -16.28 -9.17
N ASP A 953 -34.56 -14.99 -9.38
CA ASP A 953 -35.79 -14.34 -9.84
C ASP A 953 -35.84 -14.14 -11.37
N ASN A 954 -34.87 -14.70 -12.10
CA ASN A 954 -34.67 -14.52 -13.54
C ASN A 954 -34.31 -13.06 -13.94
N ILE A 955 -33.64 -12.32 -13.06
CA ILE A 955 -33.10 -10.98 -13.36
C ILE A 955 -31.57 -11.03 -13.38
N CYS A 956 -30.93 -10.38 -14.35
CA CYS A 956 -29.48 -10.23 -14.39
C CYS A 956 -29.00 -9.21 -13.36
N TYR A 957 -28.00 -9.55 -12.54
CA TYR A 957 -27.42 -8.66 -11.53
C TYR A 957 -25.94 -8.42 -11.76
N ARG A 958 -25.48 -7.20 -11.50
CA ARG A 958 -24.05 -6.90 -11.37
C ARG A 958 -23.79 -6.27 -10.02
N GLN A 959 -22.55 -6.40 -9.53
CA GLN A 959 -22.18 -5.73 -8.29
C GLN A 959 -22.41 -4.21 -8.40
N GLY A 960 -23.12 -3.65 -7.41
CA GLY A 960 -23.28 -2.21 -7.23
C GLY A 960 -22.00 -1.57 -6.73
N LEU A 961 -21.69 -0.37 -7.23
CA LEU A 961 -20.41 0.31 -7.00
C LEU A 961 -19.21 -0.55 -7.43
N ARG A 962 -19.34 -1.42 -8.44
CA ARG A 962 -18.18 -2.19 -8.96
C ARG A 962 -17.13 -1.28 -9.61
N SER A 963 -17.60 -0.20 -10.23
CA SER A 963 -16.83 0.92 -10.73
C SER A 963 -17.38 2.19 -10.08
N VAL A 964 -16.50 3.04 -9.59
CA VAL A 964 -16.88 4.25 -8.84
C VAL A 964 -16.33 5.47 -9.55
N ARG A 965 -17.17 6.49 -9.62
CA ARG A 965 -16.83 7.84 -10.04
C ARG A 965 -17.04 8.78 -8.86
N LEU A 966 -16.09 9.68 -8.66
CA LEU A 966 -16.14 10.66 -7.58
C LEU A 966 -16.55 12.02 -8.15
N GLY A 967 -17.24 12.82 -7.34
CA GLY A 967 -17.68 14.13 -7.77
C GLY A 967 -18.26 14.96 -6.65
N PHE A 968 -18.75 16.13 -7.03
CA PHE A 968 -19.40 17.06 -6.13
C PHE A 968 -20.69 17.56 -6.78
N THR A 969 -21.74 17.64 -5.99
CA THR A 969 -23.02 18.18 -6.41
C THR A 969 -23.37 19.40 -5.58
N GLY A 970 -24.00 20.39 -6.20
CA GLY A 970 -24.48 21.58 -5.53
C GLY A 970 -25.72 22.14 -6.21
N SER A 971 -26.49 22.89 -5.43
CA SER A 971 -27.58 23.72 -5.92
C SER A 971 -27.71 24.96 -5.04
N GLN A 972 -28.33 25.99 -5.60
CA GLN A 972 -28.50 27.28 -4.94
C GLN A 972 -29.93 27.75 -5.12
N ARG A 973 -30.43 28.61 -4.22
CA ARG A 973 -31.82 29.10 -4.34
C ARG A 973 -32.00 30.57 -4.04
N THR A 974 -32.30 30.96 -2.80
CA THR A 974 -32.71 32.33 -2.43
C THR A 974 -31.59 33.17 -1.84
N GLN A 975 -30.42 32.58 -1.60
CA GLN A 975 -29.26 33.28 -1.06
C GLN A 975 -28.02 32.92 -1.86
N ASP A 976 -27.14 33.90 -1.96
CA ASP A 976 -25.83 33.71 -2.54
C ASP A 976 -25.03 32.69 -1.75
N GLN A 977 -24.32 31.84 -2.49
CA GLN A 977 -23.37 30.89 -1.94
C GLN A 977 -22.24 30.72 -2.94
N GLN A 978 -21.04 30.56 -2.41
CA GLN A 978 -19.91 30.12 -3.21
C GLN A 978 -19.01 29.20 -2.37
N VAL A 979 -18.77 27.99 -2.88
CA VAL A 979 -17.93 26.97 -2.25
C VAL A 979 -16.71 26.75 -3.13
N LEU A 980 -15.53 26.85 -2.54
CA LEU A 980 -14.27 26.58 -3.22
C LEU A 980 -13.74 25.23 -2.75
N ILE A 981 -13.63 24.27 -3.65
CA ILE A 981 -13.07 22.94 -3.40
C ILE A 981 -11.72 22.83 -4.09
N ARG A 982 -10.71 22.40 -3.34
CA ARG A 982 -9.30 22.34 -3.77
C ARG A 982 -8.62 21.08 -3.26
N ASN A 983 -7.41 20.80 -3.76
CA ASN A 983 -6.55 19.72 -3.29
C ASN A 983 -7.22 18.33 -3.34
N PHE A 984 -8.12 18.11 -4.30
CA PHE A 984 -8.80 16.83 -4.44
C PHE A 984 -7.84 15.77 -5.00
N PHE A 985 -7.77 14.62 -4.34
CA PHE A 985 -7.15 13.39 -4.85
C PHE A 985 -7.73 12.17 -4.13
N ALA A 986 -7.58 11.01 -4.75
CA ALA A 986 -7.97 9.74 -4.16
C ALA A 986 -6.94 8.64 -4.45
N SER A 987 -6.83 7.70 -3.51
CA SER A 987 -6.08 6.45 -3.68
C SER A 987 -7.07 5.28 -3.67
N TRP A 988 -6.90 4.35 -4.61
CA TRP A 988 -7.78 3.19 -4.80
C TRP A 988 -7.17 1.95 -4.15
N LEU A 989 -7.97 1.20 -3.40
CA LEU A 989 -7.51 0.04 -2.64
C LEU A 989 -7.58 -1.22 -3.52
N GLN A 990 -6.40 -1.79 -3.80
CA GLN A 990 -6.23 -3.02 -4.59
C GLN A 990 -6.41 -4.29 -3.76
#